data_AF-A0A9E0X4E8-F1
#
_entry.id   AF-A0A9E0X4E8-F1
#
_cell.length_a   1.000
_cell.length_b   1.000
_cell.length_c   1.000
_cell.angle_alpha   90.00
_cell.angle_beta   90.00
_cell.angle_gamma   90.00
#
_symmetry.space_group_name_H-M   'P 1'
#
loop_
_entity.id
_entity.type
_entity.pdbx_description
1 polymer ?
#
loop_
_entity_poly.entity_id
_entity_poly.type
_entity_poly.pdbx_seq_one_letter_code
_entity_poly.pdbx_strand_id
1 'polypeptide(L)'
;MSRAKSHWLGQFYVRYIKRYLIARAVVNRGWLILFPRYRWLLRRLAWLRDAETPLALVAQSVFVRTHGLQRTVLAASHSVATPAPKAYPAREQHHLKSPHDSYMFPETFVAELPDALVQGGTNIVVAMRCAVHHDMFTRAEDSTSEELHARMCVDVGAGTVRWASMDAAPEHLDVAANFVDACASNYAHWLTEVAPRIALLCGRSEFDGVPFIVNDGLHPNVMESLQALTRGKHSIIVLPMGRAVRVSRLYLVSCAGYVPFEPRGRHAAGISHGKFSSVAFEAMRHACFASLRPLSTPSRIFLRRNSGMRRLVNSDAIESLLVSRGFTVVEPEKLSFAMQVQLFRQAEVIVGATGAAFANIIFSESHARIAILISQQEDVIYWYWQNMARASGKAVSYVFGSNVDSATRNVHADFQVPLESVIEFVNDLGLSRAMSHSHIHASAIIHPEAVLAEGVIVDPYAVIGKAVIGRDTRIHAHVVIADGVRIGDGVEVFPGAFIGKEPKGAGALARTPEFDRFVEIGSNSSIGPHAVLYYDVRIGRNTLIGDGASIREQCCVGNFCVISRYVTLNYNAHIGDRTKIMDNTHITGNCRIGNDVFVSINVGTTNDNVIKGGYADHIAGPVIEDGATLAVGVSVLPGVVVGAHAMVGAGALVTRDVEAGTTVMGIPAKPRPAVPKDATPRIQQ
;
A
#
# COMPACT_ATOMS: atom_id res chain seq x y z
N MET A 1 14.40 4.73 22.68
CA MET A 1 14.35 3.55 21.76
C MET A 1 14.74 3.86 20.31
N SER A 2 14.33 5.00 19.71
CA SER A 2 14.67 5.35 18.32
C SER A 2 16.18 5.56 18.09
N ARG A 3 16.90 6.14 19.05
CA ARG A 3 18.37 6.32 19.01
C ARG A 3 19.16 5.00 19.02
N ALA A 4 18.71 3.98 19.74
CA ALA A 4 19.34 2.66 19.72
C ALA A 4 19.04 1.87 18.43
N LYS A 5 17.88 2.11 17.82
CA LYS A 5 17.44 1.48 16.55
C LYS A 5 18.11 2.08 15.30
N SER A 6 18.48 3.36 15.36
CA SER A 6 19.26 4.05 14.32
C SER A 6 20.77 3.80 14.46
N HIS A 7 21.23 3.40 15.65
CA HIS A 7 22.61 2.99 15.87
C HIS A 7 22.91 1.63 15.19
N TRP A 8 24.12 1.49 14.63
CA TRP A 8 24.52 0.32 13.84
C TRP A 8 24.32 -1.01 14.59
N LEU A 9 24.57 -1.03 15.90
CA LEU A 9 24.33 -2.20 16.77
C LEU A 9 22.86 -2.64 16.80
N GLY A 10 21.93 -1.68 16.83
CA GLY A 10 20.49 -1.98 16.82
C GLY A 10 20.02 -2.51 15.47
N GLN A 11 20.51 -1.92 14.38
CA GLN A 11 20.23 -2.44 13.04
C GLN A 11 20.85 -3.83 12.82
N PHE A 12 22.07 -4.04 13.30
CA PHE A 12 22.76 -5.33 13.25
C PHE A 12 21.99 -6.40 14.04
N TYR A 13 21.53 -6.07 15.24
CA TYR A 13 20.69 -6.97 16.02
C TYR A 13 19.40 -7.33 15.29
N VAL A 14 18.64 -6.34 14.80
CA VAL A 14 17.36 -6.58 14.11
C VAL A 14 17.56 -7.40 12.83
N ARG A 15 18.62 -7.13 12.07
CA ARG A 15 18.85 -7.74 10.75
C ARG A 15 19.46 -9.15 10.82
N TYR A 16 20.35 -9.42 11.78
CA TYR A 16 21.14 -10.65 11.79
C TYR A 16 20.95 -11.52 13.03
N ILE A 17 20.72 -10.92 14.20
CA ILE A 17 20.71 -11.65 15.49
C ILE A 17 19.29 -12.00 15.93
N LYS A 18 18.31 -11.11 15.73
CA LYS A 18 16.94 -11.24 16.26
C LYS A 18 16.25 -12.56 15.84
N ARG A 19 16.64 -13.16 14.71
CA ARG A 19 16.11 -14.43 14.20
C ARG A 19 16.43 -15.65 15.07
N TYR A 20 17.45 -15.58 15.93
CA TYR A 20 17.83 -16.70 16.79
C TYR A 20 17.14 -16.61 18.17
N LEU A 21 16.39 -17.66 18.53
CA LEU A 21 15.57 -17.72 19.75
C LEU A 21 16.39 -17.42 21.02
N ILE A 22 17.54 -18.08 21.19
CA ILE A 22 18.39 -17.97 22.38
C ILE A 22 18.98 -16.55 22.49
N ALA A 23 19.49 -16.00 21.39
CA ALA A 23 20.05 -14.65 21.38
C ALA A 23 18.99 -13.60 21.72
N ARG A 24 17.75 -13.77 21.23
CA ARG A 24 16.62 -12.91 21.57
C ARG A 24 16.26 -12.99 23.06
N ALA A 25 16.21 -14.19 23.64
CA ALA A 25 15.95 -14.38 25.06
C ALA A 25 17.02 -13.72 25.94
N VAL A 26 18.31 -13.86 25.60
CA VAL A 26 19.43 -13.24 26.34
C VAL A 26 19.36 -11.72 26.27
N VAL A 27 19.16 -11.14 25.08
CA VAL A 27 19.06 -9.68 24.93
C VAL A 27 17.85 -9.11 25.67
N ASN A 28 16.69 -9.77 25.59
CA ASN A 28 15.49 -9.35 26.32
C ASN A 28 15.69 -9.41 27.84
N ARG A 29 16.29 -10.49 28.35
CA ARG A 29 16.57 -10.66 29.79
C ARG A 29 17.63 -9.66 30.28
N GLY A 30 18.68 -9.44 29.50
CA GLY A 30 19.69 -8.41 29.76
C GLY A 30 19.06 -7.01 29.80
N TRP A 31 18.17 -6.70 28.87
CA TRP A 31 17.42 -5.44 28.87
C TRP A 31 16.54 -5.27 30.10
N LEU A 32 15.76 -6.29 30.47
CA LEU A 32 14.90 -6.26 31.66
C LEU A 32 15.69 -6.00 32.96
N ILE A 33 16.93 -6.47 33.06
CA ILE A 33 17.78 -6.30 34.23
C ILE A 33 18.58 -4.98 34.19
N LEU A 34 19.17 -4.64 33.03
CA LEU A 34 20.08 -3.51 32.89
C LEU A 34 19.34 -2.19 32.68
N PHE A 35 18.18 -2.18 32.02
CA PHE A 35 17.47 -0.94 31.71
C PHE A 35 16.94 -0.20 32.95
N PRO A 36 16.34 -0.86 33.96
CA PRO A 36 15.97 -0.17 35.20
C PRO A 36 17.19 0.42 35.92
N ARG A 37 18.32 -0.29 35.94
CA ARG A 37 19.58 0.19 36.53
C ARG A 37 20.17 1.36 35.76
N TYR A 38 20.13 1.32 34.43
CA TYR A 38 20.53 2.42 33.56
C TYR A 38 19.65 3.64 33.75
N ARG A 39 18.32 3.47 33.81
CA ARG A 39 17.35 4.55 34.13
C ARG A 39 17.63 5.16 35.49
N TRP A 40 17.85 4.33 36.51
CA TRP A 40 18.20 4.80 37.85
C TRP A 40 19.50 5.60 37.87
N LEU A 41 20.55 5.09 37.20
CA LEU A 41 21.84 5.77 37.09
C LEU A 41 21.71 7.11 36.37
N LEU A 42 20.99 7.16 35.23
CA LEU A 42 20.73 8.40 34.51
C LEU A 42 19.96 9.41 35.34
N ARG A 43 18.92 8.98 36.07
CA ARG A 43 18.16 9.85 36.98
C ARG A 43 19.07 10.42 38.08
N ARG A 44 19.95 9.58 38.66
CA ARG A 44 20.91 10.01 39.69
C ARG A 44 21.95 10.99 39.13
N LEU A 45 22.46 10.74 37.93
CA LEU A 45 23.42 11.63 37.25
C LEU A 45 22.78 12.96 36.82
N ALA A 46 21.51 12.95 36.39
CA ALA A 46 20.76 14.17 36.09
C ALA A 46 20.52 15.01 37.34
N TRP A 47 20.35 14.37 38.50
CA TRP A 47 20.21 15.05 39.81
C TRP A 47 21.53 15.64 40.33
N LEU A 48 22.67 15.09 39.88
CA LEU A 48 24.02 15.51 40.28
C LEU A 48 24.64 16.58 39.35
N ARG A 49 24.08 16.79 38.15
CA ARG A 49 24.46 17.93 37.28
C ARG A 49 23.97 19.23 37.91
N ASP A 50 24.62 20.35 37.60
CA ASP A 50 24.18 21.73 37.93
C ASP A 50 22.78 21.99 37.35
N ALA A 51 21.77 21.42 38.01
CA ALA A 51 20.38 21.49 37.62
C ALA A 51 19.83 22.79 38.16
N GLU A 52 19.20 23.56 37.27
CA GLU A 52 18.52 24.81 37.59
C GLU A 52 17.55 24.68 38.78
N THR A 53 17.15 25.84 39.30
CA THR A 53 16.20 25.94 40.42
C THR A 53 14.93 25.14 40.11
N PRO A 54 14.41 24.34 41.06
CA PRO A 54 13.17 23.61 40.84
C PRO A 54 12.02 24.54 40.44
N LEU A 55 11.27 24.15 39.40
CA LEU A 55 10.09 24.87 38.92
C LEU A 55 8.83 24.18 39.45
N ALA A 56 7.82 24.96 39.84
CA ALA A 56 6.52 24.41 40.20
C ALA A 56 5.88 23.74 38.98
N LEU A 57 5.43 22.49 39.11
CA LEU A 57 4.73 21.77 38.04
C LEU A 57 3.23 22.00 38.17
N VAL A 58 2.64 22.71 37.21
CA VAL A 58 1.27 23.24 37.30
C VAL A 58 0.47 22.87 36.05
N ALA A 59 -0.76 22.39 36.24
CA ALA A 59 -1.70 22.15 35.15
C ALA A 59 -2.09 23.46 34.47
N GLN A 60 -2.24 23.46 33.14
CA GLN A 60 -2.51 24.64 32.34
C GLN A 60 -3.73 25.43 32.82
N SER A 61 -4.85 24.77 33.10
CA SER A 61 -6.07 25.43 33.61
C SER A 61 -5.87 26.08 34.98
N VAL A 62 -5.05 25.46 35.83
CA VAL A 62 -4.68 26.02 37.15
C VAL A 62 -3.79 27.23 36.95
N PHE A 63 -2.76 27.13 36.11
CA PHE A 63 -1.84 28.22 35.80
C PHE A 63 -2.57 29.46 35.26
N VAL A 64 -3.46 29.26 34.27
CA VAL A 64 -4.26 30.32 33.65
C VAL A 64 -5.15 31.02 34.67
N ARG A 65 -5.87 30.26 35.50
CA ARG A 65 -6.76 30.80 36.53
C ARG A 65 -6.00 31.54 37.63
N THR A 66 -4.89 30.99 38.12
CA THR A 66 -4.07 31.59 39.18
C THR A 66 -3.49 32.95 38.76
N HIS A 67 -3.14 33.10 37.49
CA HIS A 67 -2.53 34.34 36.96
C HIS A 67 -3.52 35.24 36.20
N GLY A 68 -4.81 34.91 36.18
CA GLY A 68 -5.84 35.71 35.51
C GLY A 68 -5.61 35.89 34.00
N LEU A 69 -5.03 34.88 33.33
CA LEU A 69 -4.68 34.96 31.92
C LEU A 69 -5.91 34.82 31.01
N GLN A 70 -5.87 35.50 29.85
CA GLN A 70 -6.89 35.38 28.82
C GLN A 70 -6.92 33.96 28.26
N ARG A 71 -8.13 33.43 28.04
CA ARG A 71 -8.36 32.14 27.40
C ARG A 71 -9.53 32.19 26.44
N THR A 72 -9.38 31.58 25.28
CA THR A 72 -10.46 31.36 24.32
C THR A 72 -10.82 29.87 24.28
N VAL A 73 -12.10 29.56 24.50
CA VAL A 73 -12.60 28.19 24.42
C VAL A 73 -12.69 27.78 22.95
N LEU A 74 -11.98 26.72 22.58
CA LEU A 74 -12.00 26.17 21.23
C LEU A 74 -13.09 25.10 21.08
N ALA A 75 -13.26 24.26 22.11
CA ALA A 75 -14.29 23.23 22.20
C ALA A 75 -14.75 23.05 23.65
N ALA A 76 -16.06 22.97 23.88
CA ALA A 76 -16.62 22.72 25.21
C ALA A 76 -16.31 21.30 25.71
N SER A 77 -16.42 21.09 27.02
CA SER A 77 -16.38 19.75 27.60
C SER A 77 -17.55 18.91 27.08
N HIS A 78 -17.31 17.63 26.84
CA HIS A 78 -18.31 16.72 26.28
C HIS A 78 -18.04 15.28 26.69
N SER A 79 -19.09 14.45 26.67
CA SER A 79 -18.97 13.02 26.98
C SER A 79 -18.65 12.22 25.72
N VAL A 80 -17.79 11.21 25.86
CA VAL A 80 -17.50 10.22 24.81
C VAL A 80 -17.86 8.84 25.35
N ALA A 81 -18.84 8.19 24.71
CA ALA A 81 -19.25 6.83 25.06
C ALA A 81 -18.24 5.78 24.61
N THR A 82 -17.88 4.87 25.50
CA THR A 82 -16.85 3.83 25.31
C THR A 82 -17.40 2.43 25.57
N PRO A 83 -18.38 1.96 24.77
CA PRO A 83 -18.84 0.58 24.86
C PRO A 83 -17.69 -0.38 24.52
N ALA A 84 -17.80 -1.62 25.02
CA ALA A 84 -16.83 -2.65 24.74
C ALA A 84 -16.73 -2.95 23.23
N PRO A 85 -15.50 -3.08 22.69
CA PRO A 85 -15.31 -3.57 21.33
C PRO A 85 -15.72 -5.03 21.22
N LYS A 86 -16.05 -5.48 20.01
CA LYS A 86 -16.26 -6.91 19.73
C LYS A 86 -14.93 -7.66 19.76
N ALA A 87 -14.93 -8.89 20.26
CA ALA A 87 -13.80 -9.82 20.20
C ALA A 87 -14.06 -10.96 19.21
N TYR A 88 -12.99 -11.39 18.53
CA TYR A 88 -12.95 -12.59 17.71
C TYR A 88 -11.73 -13.43 18.12
N PRO A 89 -11.92 -14.70 18.50
CA PRO A 89 -13.21 -15.39 18.59
C PRO A 89 -14.08 -14.85 19.74
N ALA A 90 -15.41 -14.97 19.64
CA ALA A 90 -16.35 -14.39 20.61
C ALA A 90 -16.07 -14.80 22.07
N ARG A 91 -15.48 -15.97 22.29
CA ARG A 91 -15.04 -16.44 23.62
C ARG A 91 -14.05 -15.49 24.31
N GLU A 92 -13.28 -14.70 23.57
CA GLU A 92 -12.30 -13.75 24.11
C GLU A 92 -12.93 -12.43 24.58
N GLN A 93 -14.25 -12.25 24.44
CA GLN A 93 -14.96 -11.03 24.85
C GLN A 93 -14.73 -10.67 26.33
N HIS A 94 -14.49 -11.67 27.18
CA HIS A 94 -14.22 -11.50 28.60
C HIS A 94 -12.94 -10.69 28.89
N HIS A 95 -12.00 -10.59 27.93
CA HIS A 95 -10.81 -9.75 28.03
C HIS A 95 -11.09 -8.25 27.77
N LEU A 96 -12.21 -7.94 27.13
CA LEU A 96 -12.58 -6.59 26.72
C LEU A 96 -13.62 -5.96 27.67
N LYS A 97 -13.41 -6.09 28.98
CA LYS A 97 -14.26 -5.39 29.96
C LYS A 97 -13.93 -3.91 29.97
N SER A 98 -14.96 -3.08 29.78
CA SER A 98 -14.76 -1.64 29.80
C SER A 98 -14.32 -1.16 31.17
N PRO A 99 -13.27 -0.33 31.26
CA PRO A 99 -12.92 0.35 32.51
C PRO A 99 -13.98 1.38 32.91
N HIS A 100 -14.74 1.90 31.94
CA HIS A 100 -15.78 2.91 32.11
C HIS A 100 -16.75 2.91 30.92
N ASP A 101 -18.04 3.22 31.14
CA ASP A 101 -19.01 3.27 30.03
C ASP A 101 -18.85 4.51 29.14
N SER A 102 -18.26 5.57 29.70
CA SER A 102 -17.91 6.81 29.00
C SER A 102 -16.83 7.57 29.75
N TYR A 103 -16.24 8.58 29.12
CA TYR A 103 -15.44 9.59 29.81
C TYR A 103 -15.88 11.00 29.43
N MET A 104 -15.76 11.93 30.39
CA MET A 104 -15.87 13.35 30.11
C MET A 104 -14.53 13.85 29.58
N PHE A 105 -14.50 14.33 28.35
CA PHE A 105 -13.37 15.06 27.80
C PHE A 105 -13.46 16.53 28.27
N PRO A 106 -12.39 17.10 28.83
CA PRO A 106 -12.42 18.46 29.34
C PRO A 106 -12.56 19.48 28.19
N GLU A 107 -12.89 20.71 28.56
CA GLU A 107 -12.86 21.84 27.64
C GLU A 107 -11.48 21.96 26.98
N THR A 108 -11.45 22.15 25.67
CA THR A 108 -10.24 22.49 24.93
C THR A 108 -10.19 24.00 24.72
N PHE A 109 -9.10 24.64 25.13
CA PHE A 109 -8.94 26.09 25.05
C PHE A 109 -7.53 26.45 24.62
N VAL A 110 -7.38 27.69 24.17
CA VAL A 110 -6.07 28.32 23.96
C VAL A 110 -5.90 29.42 25.00
N ALA A 111 -4.74 29.48 25.63
CA ALA A 111 -4.37 30.54 26.57
C ALA A 111 -3.14 31.28 26.09
N GLU A 112 -3.09 32.58 26.36
CA GLU A 112 -1.93 33.42 26.07
C GLU A 112 -1.01 33.47 27.30
N LEU A 113 0.20 32.91 27.16
CA LEU A 113 1.24 32.90 28.19
C LEU A 113 2.29 33.95 27.86
N PRO A 114 2.60 34.88 28.79
CA PRO A 114 3.66 35.86 28.57
C PRO A 114 5.04 35.27 28.88
N ASP A 115 6.04 35.67 28.10
CA ASP A 115 7.46 35.31 28.27
C ASP A 115 7.67 33.82 28.55
N ALA A 116 7.17 32.98 27.63
CA ALA A 116 7.16 31.54 27.78
C ALA A 116 8.35 30.91 27.03
N LEU A 117 9.04 29.97 27.68
CA LEU A 117 10.10 29.17 27.10
C LEU A 117 9.54 27.84 26.61
N VAL A 118 9.62 27.61 25.30
CA VAL A 118 9.22 26.39 24.61
C VAL A 118 10.47 25.59 24.28
N GLN A 119 10.51 24.31 24.63
CA GLN A 119 11.66 23.43 24.36
C GLN A 119 11.28 22.30 23.41
N GLY A 120 12.16 22.00 22.45
CA GLY A 120 11.91 20.97 21.45
C GLY A 120 11.72 19.59 22.07
N GLY A 121 10.63 18.92 21.70
CA GLY A 121 10.34 17.54 22.09
C GLY A 121 9.73 17.36 23.48
N THR A 122 9.11 18.40 24.04
CA THR A 122 8.27 18.33 25.25
C THR A 122 7.03 19.20 25.04
N ASN A 123 5.89 18.77 25.58
CA ASN A 123 4.68 19.58 25.62
C ASN A 123 4.55 20.41 26.91
N ILE A 124 5.56 20.33 27.79
CA ILE A 124 5.68 21.17 28.99
C ILE A 124 6.39 22.46 28.62
N VAL A 125 5.76 23.59 28.94
CA VAL A 125 6.27 24.95 28.69
C VAL A 125 6.69 25.59 30.01
N VAL A 126 7.76 26.37 30.03
CA VAL A 126 8.14 27.13 31.22
C VAL A 126 7.66 28.57 31.09
N ALA A 127 6.83 29.05 32.00
CA ALA A 127 6.38 30.45 32.03
C ALA A 127 6.24 30.92 33.48
N MET A 128 6.62 32.16 33.78
CA MET A 128 6.55 32.74 35.13
C MET A 128 7.14 31.84 36.24
N ARG A 129 8.26 31.17 35.97
CA ARG A 129 8.91 30.19 36.89
C ARG A 129 8.04 28.97 37.24
N CYS A 130 7.03 28.66 36.43
CA CYS A 130 6.27 27.42 36.49
C CYS A 130 6.53 26.58 35.24
N ALA A 131 6.58 25.26 35.42
CA ALA A 131 6.46 24.29 34.36
C ALA A 131 4.98 23.97 34.14
N VAL A 132 4.44 24.41 33.02
CA VAL A 132 3.03 24.30 32.65
C VAL A 132 2.82 23.05 31.80
N HIS A 133 2.01 22.10 32.30
CA HIS A 133 1.64 20.87 31.59
C HIS A 133 0.15 20.83 31.28
N HIS A 134 -0.28 19.96 30.36
CA HIS A 134 -1.70 19.82 30.02
C HIS A 134 -2.53 19.22 31.18
N ASP A 135 -3.82 19.54 31.22
CA ASP A 135 -4.70 19.22 32.35
C ASP A 135 -5.00 17.72 32.55
N MET A 136 -4.88 16.92 31.48
CA MET A 136 -5.10 15.48 31.57
C MET A 136 -3.93 14.67 32.16
N PHE A 137 -2.77 15.28 32.41
CA PHE A 137 -1.64 14.61 33.05
C PHE A 137 -1.80 14.60 34.57
N THR A 138 -1.77 13.41 35.17
CA THR A 138 -1.81 13.25 36.63
C THR A 138 -0.42 12.95 37.18
N ARG A 139 0.21 13.92 37.85
CA ARG A 139 1.57 13.76 38.41
C ARG A 139 1.74 12.58 39.39
N ALA A 140 0.68 12.15 40.07
CA ALA A 140 0.73 11.03 41.01
C ALA A 140 0.67 9.67 40.31
N GLU A 141 0.09 9.62 39.11
CA GLU A 141 -0.28 8.37 38.43
C GLU A 141 0.51 8.16 37.14
N ASP A 142 0.91 9.22 36.44
CA ASP A 142 1.47 9.16 35.09
C ASP A 142 2.94 9.61 35.06
N SER A 143 3.78 8.87 34.34
CA SER A 143 5.13 9.33 33.99
C SER A 143 5.12 10.10 32.66
N THR A 144 5.85 11.22 32.59
CA THR A 144 6.03 11.96 31.32
C THR A 144 7.14 11.32 30.49
N SER A 145 7.12 11.54 29.17
CA SER A 145 8.19 11.07 28.28
C SER A 145 9.56 11.60 28.68
N GLU A 146 9.61 12.87 29.08
CA GLU A 146 10.81 13.58 29.51
C GLU A 146 11.43 12.89 30.71
N GLU A 147 10.62 12.48 31.68
CA GLU A 147 11.09 11.74 32.84
C GLU A 147 11.56 10.32 32.49
N LEU A 148 10.84 9.64 31.60
CA LEU A 148 11.18 8.29 31.13
C LEU A 148 12.49 8.25 30.33
N HIS A 149 12.86 9.38 29.72
CA HIS A 149 14.10 9.57 28.95
C HIS A 149 15.16 10.40 29.71
N ALA A 150 14.98 10.65 31.02
CA ALA A 150 15.91 11.38 31.89
C ALA A 150 16.28 12.80 31.39
N ARG A 151 15.33 13.47 30.72
CA ARG A 151 15.45 14.88 30.29
C ARG A 151 14.96 15.85 31.38
N MET A 152 14.01 15.40 32.20
CA MET A 152 13.60 16.09 33.42
C MET A 152 13.49 15.10 34.58
N CYS A 153 13.51 15.63 35.80
CA CYS A 153 13.15 14.92 37.01
C CYS A 153 11.88 15.54 37.59
N VAL A 154 10.87 14.72 37.89
CA VAL A 154 9.63 15.14 38.54
C VAL A 154 9.70 14.73 40.01
N ASP A 155 9.62 15.70 40.92
CA ASP A 155 9.39 15.47 42.34
C ASP A 155 7.87 15.48 42.60
N VAL A 156 7.30 14.28 42.73
CA VAL A 156 5.85 14.10 42.92
C VAL A 156 5.38 14.69 44.25
N GLY A 157 6.18 14.57 45.31
CA GLY A 157 5.83 15.03 46.65
C GLY A 157 5.88 16.55 46.77
N ALA A 158 6.94 17.16 46.24
CA ALA A 158 7.08 18.61 46.21
C ALA A 158 6.22 19.28 45.10
N GLY A 159 5.76 18.51 44.10
CA GLY A 159 5.06 19.06 42.94
C GLY A 159 5.97 19.94 42.08
N THR A 160 7.25 19.62 42.00
CA THR A 160 8.24 20.41 41.25
C THR A 160 8.94 19.57 40.19
N VAL A 161 9.58 20.25 39.25
CA VAL A 161 10.39 19.62 38.20
C VAL A 161 11.75 20.29 38.09
N ARG A 162 12.74 19.51 37.69
CA ARG A 162 14.10 19.97 37.38
C ARG A 162 14.50 19.48 36.00
N TRP A 163 14.95 20.39 35.14
CA TRP A 163 15.49 20.02 33.85
C TRP A 163 16.91 19.51 33.99
N ALA A 164 17.25 18.45 33.26
CA ALA A 164 18.61 17.90 33.25
C ALA A 164 19.58 18.79 32.46
N SER A 165 19.07 19.57 31.50
CA SER A 165 19.78 20.58 30.71
C SER A 165 18.77 21.44 29.97
N MET A 166 18.95 22.76 30.02
CA MET A 166 18.21 23.75 29.25
C MET A 166 19.11 24.38 28.19
N ASP A 167 18.51 24.95 27.15
CA ASP A 167 19.26 25.70 26.14
C ASP A 167 19.80 26.99 26.77
N ALA A 168 21.11 27.19 26.72
CA ALA A 168 21.77 28.33 27.35
C ALA A 168 21.51 29.65 26.61
N ALA A 169 21.13 29.60 25.34
CA ALA A 169 20.87 30.77 24.51
C ALA A 169 19.63 30.52 23.63
N PRO A 170 18.42 30.55 24.21
CA PRO A 170 17.18 30.37 23.46
C PRO A 170 16.97 31.57 22.54
N GLU A 171 16.53 31.29 21.31
CA GLU A 171 16.11 32.32 20.36
C GLU A 171 14.85 33.03 20.86
N HIS A 172 14.57 34.22 20.32
CA HIS A 172 13.41 35.02 20.73
C HIS A 172 12.39 35.13 19.59
N LEU A 173 11.10 34.99 19.93
CA LEU A 173 9.97 35.25 19.06
C LEU A 173 8.97 36.16 19.75
N ASP A 174 8.37 37.08 19.00
CA ASP A 174 7.34 37.97 19.55
C ASP A 174 6.04 37.20 19.87
N VAL A 175 5.62 36.34 18.95
CA VAL A 175 4.38 35.56 19.06
C VAL A 175 4.49 34.22 18.36
N ALA A 176 3.91 33.18 18.96
CA ALA A 176 3.80 31.86 18.34
C ALA A 176 2.72 31.01 19.03
N ALA A 177 2.26 29.95 18.34
CA ALA A 177 1.47 28.88 18.93
C ALA A 177 2.30 27.61 19.10
N ASN A 178 2.15 26.94 20.24
CA ASN A 178 2.94 25.75 20.59
C ASN A 178 2.28 24.44 20.17
N PHE A 179 2.97 23.65 19.35
CA PHE A 179 2.60 22.29 18.98
C PHE A 179 3.78 21.31 19.07
N VAL A 180 4.85 21.66 19.80
CA VAL A 180 5.87 20.67 20.14
C VAL A 180 5.32 19.67 21.14
N ASP A 181 5.71 18.41 20.96
CA ASP A 181 5.25 17.31 21.79
C ASP A 181 6.31 16.21 21.85
N ALA A 182 6.37 15.50 22.98
CA ALA A 182 7.29 14.40 23.18
C ALA A 182 7.06 13.24 22.21
N CYS A 183 5.81 13.05 21.80
CA CYS A 183 5.37 11.98 20.93
C CYS A 183 5.11 12.42 19.48
N ALA A 184 5.31 13.69 19.12
CA ALA A 184 4.99 14.25 17.80
C ALA A 184 5.64 13.49 16.63
N SER A 185 6.80 12.85 16.85
CA SER A 185 7.48 12.03 15.83
C SER A 185 6.79 10.70 15.53
N ASN A 186 5.87 10.24 16.40
CA ASN A 186 5.07 9.04 16.18
C ASN A 186 3.76 9.43 15.50
N TYR A 187 3.53 8.88 14.31
CA TYR A 187 2.37 9.17 13.48
C TYR A 187 1.01 9.03 14.20
N ALA A 188 0.86 8.01 15.07
CA ALA A 188 -0.39 7.82 15.79
C ALA A 188 -0.65 8.94 16.79
N HIS A 189 0.34 9.25 17.63
CA HIS A 189 0.24 10.32 18.62
C HIS A 189 0.13 11.70 17.96
N TRP A 190 0.78 11.91 16.81
CA TRP A 190 0.59 13.12 16.03
C TRP A 190 -0.88 13.32 15.65
N LEU A 191 -1.51 12.30 15.04
CA LEU A 191 -2.90 12.38 14.60
C LEU A 191 -3.92 12.40 15.74
N THR A 192 -3.59 11.83 16.91
CA THR A 192 -4.54 11.75 18.03
C THR A 192 -4.38 12.87 19.07
N GLU A 193 -3.21 13.49 19.19
CA GLU A 193 -2.91 14.45 20.26
C GLU A 193 -2.45 15.83 19.75
N VAL A 194 -1.71 15.91 18.65
CA VAL A 194 -1.15 17.18 18.14
C VAL A 194 -2.01 17.79 17.04
N ALA A 195 -2.20 17.08 15.93
CA ALA A 195 -2.96 17.53 14.77
C ALA A 195 -4.39 18.01 15.08
N PRO A 196 -5.14 17.38 16.00
CA PRO A 196 -6.47 17.86 16.36
C PRO A 196 -6.46 19.22 17.09
N ARG A 197 -5.40 19.54 17.86
CA ARG A 197 -5.23 20.87 18.47
C ARG A 197 -5.02 21.94 17.40
N ILE A 198 -4.20 21.61 16.40
CA ILE A 198 -3.93 22.47 15.25
C ILE A 198 -5.23 22.74 14.49
N ALA A 199 -6.02 21.70 14.22
CA ALA A 199 -7.29 21.82 13.52
C ALA A 199 -8.29 22.73 14.25
N LEU A 200 -8.37 22.63 15.58
CA LEU A 200 -9.21 23.52 16.38
C LEU A 200 -8.75 24.98 16.33
N LEU A 201 -7.44 25.23 16.40
CA LEU A 201 -6.88 26.58 16.34
C LEU A 201 -7.09 27.20 14.96
N CYS A 202 -6.78 26.47 13.88
CA CYS A 202 -7.00 26.91 12.49
C CYS A 202 -8.48 27.12 12.14
N GLY A 203 -9.41 26.57 12.95
CA GLY A 203 -10.84 26.84 12.84
C GLY A 203 -11.26 28.23 13.34
N ARG A 204 -10.33 29.03 13.87
CA ARG A 204 -10.57 30.38 14.42
C ARG A 204 -9.73 31.41 13.68
N SER A 205 -10.37 32.29 12.93
CA SER A 205 -9.69 33.31 12.12
C SER A 205 -8.90 34.33 12.94
N GLU A 206 -9.20 34.48 14.24
CA GLU A 206 -8.47 35.37 15.15
C GLU A 206 -7.00 34.96 15.37
N PHE A 207 -6.62 33.72 15.05
CA PHE A 207 -5.24 33.25 15.14
C PHE A 207 -4.55 33.12 13.77
N ASP A 208 -5.21 33.50 12.67
CA ASP A 208 -4.60 33.46 11.33
C ASP A 208 -3.29 34.30 11.32
N GLY A 209 -2.24 33.78 10.69
CA GLY A 209 -0.92 34.43 10.64
C GLY A 209 0.00 34.16 11.84
N VAL A 210 -0.51 33.61 12.96
CA VAL A 210 0.33 33.23 14.10
C VAL A 210 1.29 32.08 13.70
N PRO A 211 2.62 32.21 13.90
CA PRO A 211 3.58 31.15 13.59
C PRO A 211 3.40 29.91 14.48
N PHE A 212 3.56 28.71 13.93
CA PHE A 212 3.42 27.45 14.67
C PHE A 212 4.77 26.83 14.95
N ILE A 213 5.05 26.54 16.23
CA ILE A 213 6.26 25.83 16.64
C ILE A 213 5.94 24.32 16.69
N VAL A 214 6.68 23.52 15.91
CA VAL A 214 6.55 22.06 15.85
C VAL A 214 7.90 21.40 16.04
N ASN A 215 7.94 20.09 16.34
CA ASN A 215 9.21 19.38 16.44
C ASN A 215 9.96 19.40 15.09
N ASP A 216 11.28 19.41 15.14
CA ASP A 216 12.11 19.14 13.97
C ASP A 216 12.17 17.64 13.63
N GLY A 217 12.53 17.31 12.38
CA GLY A 217 12.73 15.95 11.91
C GLY A 217 11.45 15.11 11.78
N LEU A 218 10.31 15.77 11.60
CA LEU A 218 9.02 15.09 11.42
C LEU A 218 8.94 14.38 10.06
N HIS A 219 8.27 13.23 10.04
CA HIS A 219 8.08 12.43 8.82
C HIS A 219 7.32 13.21 7.74
N PRO A 220 7.57 13.00 6.43
CA PRO A 220 6.85 13.68 5.35
C PRO A 220 5.32 13.68 5.50
N ASN A 221 4.70 12.53 5.77
CA ASN A 221 3.25 12.45 6.02
C ASN A 221 2.77 13.30 7.21
N VAL A 222 3.59 13.49 8.24
CA VAL A 222 3.27 14.38 9.36
C VAL A 222 3.28 15.83 8.88
N MET A 223 4.30 16.23 8.12
CA MET A 223 4.40 17.57 7.54
C MET A 223 3.29 17.86 6.51
N GLU A 224 2.92 16.88 5.67
CA GLU A 224 1.78 17.00 4.75
C GLU A 224 0.47 17.19 5.50
N SER A 225 0.26 16.47 6.62
CA SER A 225 -0.92 16.68 7.46
C SER A 225 -0.96 18.07 8.07
N LEU A 226 0.19 18.60 8.51
CA LEU A 226 0.30 19.96 9.02
C LEU A 226 -0.07 20.98 7.95
N GLN A 227 0.45 20.83 6.73
CA GLN A 227 0.11 21.69 5.59
C GLN A 227 -1.38 21.63 5.23
N ALA A 228 -1.98 20.44 5.27
CA ALA A 228 -3.41 20.27 5.00
C ALA A 228 -4.29 21.01 6.03
N LEU A 229 -3.86 21.06 7.29
CA LEU A 229 -4.56 21.76 8.38
C LEU A 229 -4.35 23.28 8.35
N THR A 230 -3.12 23.74 8.13
CA THR A 230 -2.79 25.18 8.15
C THR A 230 -3.21 25.92 6.89
N ARG A 231 -3.32 25.22 5.75
CA ARG A 231 -3.68 25.77 4.44
C ARG A 231 -2.86 27.01 4.05
N GLY A 232 -1.59 27.04 4.46
CA GLY A 232 -0.66 28.14 4.17
C GLY A 232 -0.91 29.43 4.95
N LYS A 233 -1.83 29.44 5.92
CA LYS A 233 -2.14 30.63 6.75
C LYS A 233 -1.14 30.90 7.87
N HIS A 234 -0.28 29.93 8.17
CA HIS A 234 0.65 29.98 9.30
C HIS A 234 2.05 29.59 8.83
N SER A 235 3.06 30.35 9.23
CA SER A 235 4.45 29.95 9.07
C SER A 235 4.80 28.84 10.07
N ILE A 236 5.67 27.91 9.65
CA ILE A 236 6.08 26.78 10.47
C ILE A 236 7.51 26.99 10.97
N ILE A 237 7.69 26.91 12.28
CA ILE A 237 8.98 26.99 12.96
C ILE A 237 9.28 25.60 13.51
N VAL A 238 10.33 24.96 12.99
CA VAL A 238 10.78 23.65 13.48
C VAL A 238 11.75 23.83 14.64
N LEU A 239 11.53 23.11 15.74
CA LEU A 239 12.33 23.20 16.95
C LEU A 239 13.03 21.86 17.26
N PRO A 240 14.37 21.78 17.10
CA PRO A 240 15.13 20.58 17.41
C PRO A 240 15.10 20.19 18.89
N MET A 241 15.13 18.89 19.17
CA MET A 241 15.18 18.42 20.55
C MET A 241 16.45 18.91 21.26
N GLY A 242 16.29 19.56 22.42
CA GLY A 242 17.37 20.16 23.19
C GLY A 242 17.60 21.64 22.91
N ARG A 243 16.98 22.21 21.87
CA ARG A 243 16.90 23.66 21.65
C ARG A 243 15.65 24.23 22.31
N ALA A 244 15.69 25.51 22.66
CA ALA A 244 14.53 26.23 23.17
C ALA A 244 14.35 27.58 22.48
N VAL A 245 13.12 28.07 22.49
CA VAL A 245 12.74 29.38 22.01
C VAL A 245 11.91 30.08 23.07
N ARG A 246 12.24 31.34 23.36
CA ARG A 246 11.52 32.21 24.27
C ARG A 246 10.52 33.02 23.45
N VAL A 247 9.26 32.98 23.83
CA VAL A 247 8.17 33.61 23.11
C VAL A 247 7.50 34.64 24.00
N SER A 248 7.51 35.90 23.57
CA SER A 248 6.93 37.01 24.34
C SER A 248 5.43 36.81 24.59
N ARG A 249 4.68 36.35 23.57
CA ARG A 249 3.26 35.99 23.66
C ARG A 249 3.03 34.59 23.06
N LEU A 250 2.92 33.58 23.92
CA LEU A 250 2.72 32.19 23.49
C LEU A 250 1.26 31.79 23.57
N TYR A 251 0.69 31.35 22.45
CA TYR A 251 -0.59 30.65 22.42
C TYR A 251 -0.39 29.18 22.74
N LEU A 252 -0.74 28.78 23.97
CA LEU A 252 -0.69 27.39 24.42
C LEU A 252 -2.07 26.75 24.27
N VAL A 253 -2.20 25.80 23.35
CA VAL A 253 -3.44 25.05 23.13
C VAL A 253 -3.47 23.82 24.04
N SER A 254 -4.53 23.68 24.83
CA SER A 254 -4.72 22.51 25.70
C SER A 254 -4.87 21.22 24.90
N CYS A 255 -4.65 20.08 25.54
CA CYS A 255 -4.68 18.76 24.89
C CYS A 255 -6.03 18.47 24.19
N ALA A 256 -5.96 17.90 22.98
CA ALA A 256 -7.12 17.37 22.26
C ALA A 256 -7.23 15.83 22.32
N GLY A 257 -6.19 15.20 22.87
CA GLY A 257 -6.12 13.79 23.21
C GLY A 257 -4.99 13.59 24.22
N TYR A 258 -5.03 12.52 24.99
CA TYR A 258 -3.93 12.15 25.87
C TYR A 258 -3.90 10.66 26.13
N VAL A 259 -2.70 10.09 26.00
CA VAL A 259 -2.40 8.70 26.35
C VAL A 259 -1.18 8.67 27.27
N PRO A 260 -1.36 8.33 28.55
CA PRO A 260 -0.25 8.13 29.48
C PRO A 260 0.81 7.15 28.95
N PHE A 261 2.09 7.50 29.10
CA PHE A 261 3.22 6.66 28.67
C PHE A 261 3.35 5.38 29.51
N GLU A 262 3.61 5.57 30.80
CA GLU A 262 3.77 4.50 31.79
C GLU A 262 3.20 5.00 33.11
N PRO A 263 2.38 4.20 33.82
CA PRO A 263 1.94 4.58 35.15
C PRO A 263 3.11 4.58 36.14
N ARG A 264 3.06 5.47 37.13
CA ARG A 264 3.99 5.51 38.26
C ARG A 264 3.62 4.40 39.25
N GLY A 265 4.47 3.38 39.39
CA GLY A 265 4.27 2.31 40.39
C GLY A 265 4.05 0.92 39.79
N ARG A 266 3.25 0.07 40.46
CA ARG A 266 2.99 -1.33 40.04
C ARG A 266 2.00 -1.41 38.88
N HIS A 267 2.27 -2.38 38.00
CA HIS A 267 1.55 -2.89 36.82
C HIS A 267 0.51 -2.00 36.13
N ALA A 268 0.74 -1.78 34.83
CA ALA A 268 -0.09 -1.00 33.90
C ALA A 268 -1.49 -1.60 33.59
N ALA A 269 -1.94 -2.59 34.37
CA ALA A 269 -3.23 -3.20 34.19
C ALA A 269 -4.35 -2.22 34.60
N GLY A 270 -5.06 -1.68 33.60
CA GLY A 270 -6.37 -1.03 33.79
C GLY A 270 -6.40 0.49 33.98
N ILE A 271 -5.34 1.24 33.68
CA ILE A 271 -5.29 2.68 34.04
C ILE A 271 -5.25 3.63 32.82
N SER A 272 -4.60 3.27 31.72
CA SER A 272 -4.45 4.18 30.58
C SER A 272 -5.19 3.65 29.36
N HIS A 273 -6.31 4.28 28.99
CA HIS A 273 -7.16 3.87 27.88
C HIS A 273 -7.17 4.87 26.71
N GLY A 274 -6.46 6.00 26.86
CA GLY A 274 -6.52 7.13 25.95
C GLY A 274 -7.86 7.87 26.04
N LYS A 275 -7.81 9.19 26.18
CA LYS A 275 -9.00 10.05 26.12
C LYS A 275 -8.85 11.01 24.96
N PHE A 276 -9.88 11.19 24.14
CA PHE A 276 -9.81 11.96 22.90
C PHE A 276 -11.06 12.82 22.71
N SER A 277 -10.88 14.02 22.16
CA SER A 277 -11.96 14.97 21.87
C SER A 277 -12.65 14.62 20.56
N SER A 278 -13.97 14.36 20.60
CA SER A 278 -14.74 14.13 19.37
C SER A 278 -14.82 15.39 18.51
N VAL A 279 -14.98 16.55 19.15
CA VAL A 279 -15.02 17.86 18.49
C VAL A 279 -13.70 18.16 17.76
N ALA A 280 -12.55 17.86 18.39
CA ALA A 280 -11.25 18.08 17.75
C ALA A 280 -11.01 17.15 16.56
N PHE A 281 -11.43 15.87 16.67
CA PHE A 281 -11.35 14.93 15.56
C PHE A 281 -12.26 15.34 14.40
N GLU A 282 -13.46 15.86 14.68
CA GLU A 282 -14.36 16.38 13.66
C GLU A 282 -13.77 17.62 12.95
N ALA A 283 -13.21 18.57 13.70
CA ALA A 283 -12.50 19.71 13.13
C ALA A 283 -11.35 19.27 12.21
N MET A 284 -10.57 18.27 12.62
CA MET A 284 -9.48 17.70 11.81
C MET A 284 -10.01 17.02 10.54
N ARG A 285 -11.08 16.23 10.63
CA ARG A 285 -11.73 15.60 9.46
C ARG A 285 -12.19 16.66 8.46
N HIS A 286 -12.93 17.67 8.91
CA HIS A 286 -13.40 18.76 8.06
C HIS A 286 -12.25 19.50 7.39
N ALA A 287 -11.18 19.78 8.14
CA ALA A 287 -10.01 20.45 7.61
C ALA A 287 -9.34 19.66 6.49
N CYS A 288 -9.08 18.37 6.71
CA CYS A 288 -8.45 17.48 5.74
C CYS A 288 -9.34 17.20 4.53
N PHE A 289 -10.64 16.98 4.72
CA PHE A 289 -11.57 16.62 3.64
C PHE A 289 -11.76 17.71 2.61
N ALA A 290 -11.71 18.98 3.02
CA ALA A 290 -11.83 20.11 2.10
C ALA A 290 -10.64 20.20 1.12
N SER A 291 -9.51 19.57 1.44
CA SER A 291 -8.28 19.61 0.64
C SER A 291 -8.11 18.38 -0.27
N LEU A 292 -9.06 17.43 -0.26
CA LEU A 292 -8.93 16.16 -1.01
C LEU A 292 -9.35 16.31 -2.47
N ARG A 293 -8.62 15.62 -3.34
CA ARG A 293 -9.01 15.41 -4.74
C ARG A 293 -9.69 14.04 -4.87
N PRO A 294 -10.74 13.91 -5.70
CA PRO A 294 -11.37 12.62 -5.94
C PRO A 294 -10.36 11.61 -6.50
N LEU A 295 -10.23 10.48 -5.80
CA LEU A 295 -9.48 9.31 -6.25
C LEU A 295 -10.35 8.08 -6.03
N SER A 296 -10.28 7.12 -6.95
CA SER A 296 -10.85 5.79 -6.71
C SER A 296 -9.92 5.01 -5.79
N THR A 297 -10.43 4.49 -4.68
CA THR A 297 -9.70 3.63 -3.76
C THR A 297 -10.51 2.37 -3.43
N PRO A 298 -9.87 1.26 -3.07
CA PRO A 298 -10.57 0.03 -2.71
C PRO A 298 -11.45 0.19 -1.47
N SER A 299 -12.64 -0.42 -1.49
CA SER A 299 -13.59 -0.37 -0.36
C SER A 299 -13.25 -1.36 0.77
N ARG A 300 -12.47 -2.41 0.50
CA ARG A 300 -12.00 -3.39 1.49
C ARG A 300 -10.50 -3.45 1.50
N ILE A 301 -9.89 -3.15 2.63
CA ILE A 301 -8.43 -3.00 2.72
C ILE A 301 -7.85 -3.84 3.84
N PHE A 302 -6.73 -4.50 3.52
CA PHE A 302 -5.84 -5.11 4.51
C PHE A 302 -4.57 -4.28 4.63
N LEU A 303 -4.31 -3.74 5.82
CA LEU A 303 -3.14 -2.93 6.11
C LEU A 303 -1.93 -3.84 6.39
N ARG A 304 -1.08 -4.01 5.38
CA ARG A 304 0.23 -4.64 5.52
C ARG A 304 1.18 -3.71 6.25
N ARG A 305 2.00 -4.30 7.13
CA ARG A 305 2.98 -3.60 7.94
C ARG A 305 4.36 -4.24 7.72
N ASN A 306 5.32 -3.49 7.19
CA ASN A 306 6.66 -4.03 6.90
C ASN A 306 7.69 -3.79 8.01
N SER A 307 7.26 -3.33 9.18
CA SER A 307 8.20 -3.09 10.28
C SER A 307 8.81 -4.41 10.79
N GLY A 308 10.13 -4.47 10.96
CA GLY A 308 10.82 -5.62 11.60
C GLY A 308 10.55 -5.80 13.11
N MET A 309 9.64 -5.02 13.69
CA MET A 309 9.27 -5.04 15.12
C MET A 309 7.80 -5.41 15.29
N ARG A 310 7.47 -6.35 16.19
CA ARG A 310 6.12 -6.89 16.39
C ARG A 310 5.53 -7.45 15.09
N ARG A 311 6.16 -8.49 14.54
CA ARG A 311 5.74 -9.11 13.27
C ARG A 311 4.51 -10.00 13.48
N LEU A 312 3.51 -9.87 12.62
CA LEU A 312 2.46 -10.88 12.42
C LEU A 312 3.05 -12.02 11.58
N VAL A 313 3.46 -13.11 12.21
CA VAL A 313 4.31 -14.13 11.55
C VAL A 313 3.57 -14.94 10.48
N ASN A 314 2.25 -15.10 10.62
CA ASN A 314 1.40 -15.76 9.64
C ASN A 314 0.62 -14.76 8.76
N SER A 315 1.22 -13.58 8.51
CA SER A 315 0.63 -12.53 7.68
C SER A 315 0.30 -13.02 6.27
N ASP A 316 1.17 -13.79 5.62
CA ASP A 316 0.95 -14.28 4.25
C ASP A 316 -0.34 -15.13 4.14
N ALA A 317 -0.63 -15.95 5.15
CA ALA A 317 -1.84 -16.78 5.21
C ALA A 317 -3.10 -15.95 5.43
N ILE A 318 -3.01 -14.94 6.30
CA ILE A 318 -4.12 -13.99 6.56
C ILE A 318 -4.37 -13.10 5.35
N GLU A 319 -3.31 -12.66 4.68
CA GLU A 319 -3.39 -11.90 3.43
C GLU A 319 -4.06 -12.73 2.35
N SER A 320 -3.62 -13.97 2.14
CA SER A 320 -4.25 -14.88 1.17
C SER A 320 -5.74 -15.10 1.47
N LEU A 321 -6.08 -15.29 2.75
CA LEU A 321 -7.46 -15.40 3.21
C LEU A 321 -8.27 -14.13 2.92
N LEU A 322 -7.78 -12.95 3.28
CA LEU A 322 -8.51 -11.69 3.11
C LEU A 322 -8.58 -11.29 1.63
N VAL A 323 -7.51 -11.49 0.87
CA VAL A 323 -7.48 -11.34 -0.58
C VAL A 323 -8.58 -12.19 -1.19
N SER A 324 -8.69 -13.49 -0.88
CA SER A 324 -9.82 -14.34 -1.32
C SER A 324 -11.22 -13.90 -0.87
N ARG A 325 -11.34 -12.83 -0.08
CA ARG A 325 -12.60 -12.20 0.36
C ARG A 325 -12.77 -10.78 -0.23
N GLY A 326 -12.00 -10.46 -1.27
CA GLY A 326 -11.99 -9.20 -2.00
C GLY A 326 -11.30 -8.04 -1.29
N PHE A 327 -10.33 -8.31 -0.40
CA PHE A 327 -9.53 -7.27 0.23
C PHE A 327 -8.33 -6.91 -0.63
N THR A 328 -8.07 -5.61 -0.79
CA THR A 328 -6.82 -5.12 -1.36
C THR A 328 -5.76 -4.96 -0.27
N VAL A 329 -4.58 -5.54 -0.47
CA VAL A 329 -3.45 -5.32 0.43
C VAL A 329 -2.84 -3.95 0.19
N VAL A 330 -2.71 -3.16 1.25
CA VAL A 330 -2.20 -1.79 1.20
C VAL A 330 -1.03 -1.64 2.16
N GLU A 331 0.00 -0.92 1.75
CA GLU A 331 1.15 -0.53 2.57
C GLU A 331 1.09 0.98 2.85
N PRO A 332 0.46 1.44 3.95
CA PRO A 332 0.18 2.86 4.18
C PRO A 332 1.43 3.75 4.21
N GLU A 333 2.57 3.19 4.62
CA GLU A 333 3.87 3.85 4.64
C GLU A 333 4.39 4.28 3.24
N LYS A 334 3.87 3.68 2.17
CA LYS A 334 4.18 4.05 0.78
C LYS A 334 3.23 5.12 0.21
N LEU A 335 2.20 5.50 0.96
CA LEU A 335 1.19 6.47 0.54
C LEU A 335 1.46 7.84 1.15
N SER A 336 1.18 8.90 0.38
CA SER A 336 1.10 10.26 0.91
C SER A 336 -0.02 10.39 1.93
N PHE A 337 0.02 11.44 2.76
CA PHE A 337 -1.01 11.68 3.76
C PHE A 337 -2.39 11.82 3.11
N ALA A 338 -2.50 12.58 2.02
CA ALA A 338 -3.75 12.78 1.30
C ALA A 338 -4.34 11.46 0.75
N MET A 339 -3.48 10.57 0.21
CA MET A 339 -3.91 9.24 -0.25
C MET A 339 -4.39 8.37 0.91
N GLN A 340 -3.73 8.44 2.08
CA GLN A 340 -4.18 7.72 3.28
C GLN A 340 -5.54 8.22 3.77
N VAL A 341 -5.75 9.53 3.84
CA VAL A 341 -7.05 10.11 4.23
C VAL A 341 -8.15 9.65 3.27
N GLN A 342 -7.90 9.72 1.96
CA GLN A 342 -8.87 9.30 0.94
C GLN A 342 -9.21 7.80 1.03
N LEU A 343 -8.18 6.95 1.17
CA LEU A 343 -8.31 5.51 1.32
C LEU A 343 -9.16 5.15 2.54
N PHE A 344 -8.83 5.71 3.70
CA PHE A 344 -9.56 5.39 4.94
C PHE A 344 -10.98 5.92 4.92
N ARG A 345 -11.23 7.07 4.27
CA ARG A 345 -12.56 7.64 4.09
C ARG A 345 -13.47 6.75 3.25
N GLN A 346 -12.96 6.18 2.16
CA GLN A 346 -13.76 5.33 1.26
C GLN A 346 -13.83 3.86 1.69
N ALA A 347 -12.96 3.42 2.59
CA ALA A 347 -12.95 2.03 3.05
C ALA A 347 -14.21 1.70 3.88
N GLU A 348 -14.96 0.70 3.42
CA GLU A 348 -16.07 0.07 4.14
C GLU A 348 -15.57 -0.96 5.15
N VAL A 349 -14.46 -1.64 4.85
CA VAL A 349 -13.86 -2.65 5.73
C VAL A 349 -12.35 -2.48 5.82
N ILE A 350 -11.84 -2.40 7.05
CA ILE A 350 -10.42 -2.17 7.33
C ILE A 350 -9.92 -3.28 8.26
N VAL A 351 -8.98 -4.10 7.79
CA VAL A 351 -8.32 -5.14 8.61
C VAL A 351 -6.83 -4.87 8.64
N GLY A 352 -6.15 -5.14 9.75
CA GLY A 352 -4.70 -4.97 9.80
C GLY A 352 -4.08 -5.32 11.15
N ALA A 353 -2.77 -5.52 11.17
CA ALA A 353 -2.03 -5.69 12.43
C ALA A 353 -1.96 -4.36 13.20
N THR A 354 -2.14 -4.42 14.52
CA THR A 354 -2.07 -3.25 15.41
C THR A 354 -0.82 -2.39 15.15
N GLY A 355 -1.00 -1.07 15.00
CA GLY A 355 0.08 -0.17 14.60
C GLY A 355 -0.40 1.23 14.23
N ALA A 356 0.55 2.14 14.01
CA ALA A 356 0.26 3.56 13.84
C ALA A 356 -0.63 3.88 12.64
N ALA A 357 -0.67 3.02 11.62
CA ALA A 357 -1.56 3.17 10.47
C ALA A 357 -3.05 3.23 10.87
N PHE A 358 -3.45 2.59 11.97
CA PHE A 358 -4.83 2.64 12.45
C PHE A 358 -5.25 4.02 12.98
N ALA A 359 -4.32 4.95 13.24
CA ALA A 359 -4.71 6.32 13.58
C ALA A 359 -5.51 7.00 12.44
N ASN A 360 -5.36 6.52 11.20
CA ASN A 360 -6.16 7.00 10.08
C ASN A 360 -7.66 6.60 10.18
N ILE A 361 -8.08 5.72 11.10
CA ILE A 361 -9.51 5.44 11.40
C ILE A 361 -10.27 6.74 11.67
N ILE A 362 -9.60 7.77 12.21
CA ILE A 362 -10.21 9.08 12.43
C ILE A 362 -10.87 9.60 11.14
N PHE A 363 -10.34 9.28 9.95
CA PHE A 363 -10.83 9.70 8.64
C PHE A 363 -11.88 8.77 8.02
N SER A 364 -12.14 7.57 8.56
CA SER A 364 -13.15 6.66 8.00
C SER A 364 -14.58 7.16 8.15
N GLU A 365 -15.52 6.61 7.41
CA GLU A 365 -16.94 6.88 7.66
C GLU A 365 -17.44 6.08 8.89
N SER A 366 -18.56 6.51 9.48
CA SER A 366 -19.12 5.89 10.70
C SER A 366 -19.57 4.45 10.50
N HIS A 367 -19.90 4.06 9.26
CA HIS A 367 -20.30 2.70 8.89
C HIS A 367 -19.12 1.76 8.63
N ALA A 368 -17.88 2.26 8.63
CA ALA A 368 -16.70 1.44 8.37
C ALA A 368 -16.52 0.34 9.44
N ARG A 369 -16.30 -0.89 8.99
CA ARG A 369 -16.11 -2.07 9.83
C ARG A 369 -14.62 -2.33 10.02
N ILE A 370 -14.12 -2.19 11.24
CA ILE A 370 -12.68 -2.14 11.52
C ILE A 370 -12.27 -3.34 12.38
N ALA A 371 -11.31 -4.14 11.91
CA ALA A 371 -10.69 -5.22 12.66
C ALA A 371 -9.19 -4.99 12.89
N ILE A 372 -8.79 -5.06 14.15
CA ILE A 372 -7.40 -4.95 14.58
C ILE A 372 -6.90 -6.32 15.00
N LEU A 373 -5.93 -6.84 14.26
CA LEU A 373 -5.22 -8.08 14.59
C LEU A 373 -4.21 -7.79 15.70
N ILE A 374 -4.34 -8.47 16.84
CA ILE A 374 -3.54 -8.18 18.04
C ILE A 374 -3.30 -9.43 18.90
N SER A 375 -2.13 -9.53 19.53
CA SER A 375 -1.85 -10.57 20.52
C SER A 375 -2.64 -10.36 21.80
N GLN A 376 -3.20 -11.43 22.35
CA GLN A 376 -3.80 -11.50 23.67
C GLN A 376 -2.72 -11.49 24.76
N GLN A 377 -2.72 -10.45 25.58
CA GLN A 377 -1.88 -10.27 26.77
C GLN A 377 -2.66 -9.50 27.85
N GLU A 378 -2.39 -9.79 29.13
CA GLU A 378 -3.02 -9.12 30.28
C GLU A 378 -2.63 -7.63 30.38
N ASP A 379 -1.40 -7.29 30.00
CA ASP A 379 -0.83 -5.94 30.15
C ASP A 379 -1.01 -5.04 28.90
N VAL A 380 -1.81 -5.46 27.91
CA VAL A 380 -2.05 -4.66 26.69
C VAL A 380 -3.20 -3.68 26.89
N ILE A 381 -2.96 -2.43 26.49
CA ILE A 381 -3.98 -1.38 26.41
C ILE A 381 -4.84 -1.59 25.16
N TYR A 382 -5.91 -2.39 25.26
CA TYR A 382 -6.88 -2.57 24.17
C TYR A 382 -7.81 -1.37 23.96
N TRP A 383 -7.76 -0.36 24.82
CA TRP A 383 -8.73 0.72 24.75
C TRP A 383 -8.24 1.94 23.99
N TYR A 384 -6.94 2.02 23.67
CA TYR A 384 -6.40 3.10 22.85
C TYR A 384 -7.18 3.24 21.53
N TRP A 385 -7.23 2.17 20.74
CA TRP A 385 -7.88 2.21 19.43
C TRP A 385 -9.40 2.30 19.55
N GLN A 386 -9.98 1.67 20.56
CA GLN A 386 -11.42 1.74 20.81
C GLN A 386 -11.85 3.16 21.19
N ASN A 387 -11.21 3.79 22.18
CA ASN A 387 -11.56 5.14 22.61
C ASN A 387 -11.32 6.17 21.49
N MET A 388 -10.26 6.00 20.70
CA MET A 388 -10.00 6.82 19.51
C MET A 388 -11.09 6.63 18.45
N ALA A 389 -11.47 5.39 18.15
CA ALA A 389 -12.55 5.09 17.20
C ALA A 389 -13.89 5.66 17.69
N ARG A 390 -14.21 5.49 18.98
CA ARG A 390 -15.42 6.01 19.62
C ARG A 390 -15.50 7.53 19.57
N ALA A 391 -14.40 8.25 19.82
CA ALA A 391 -14.34 9.71 19.69
C ALA A 391 -14.60 10.18 18.24
N SER A 392 -14.33 9.33 17.24
CA SER A 392 -14.65 9.62 15.84
C SER A 392 -15.96 8.95 15.34
N GLY A 393 -16.82 8.49 16.26
CA GLY A 393 -18.14 7.93 15.94
C GLY A 393 -18.13 6.47 15.45
N LYS A 394 -17.02 5.75 15.60
CA LYS A 394 -16.79 4.40 15.07
C LYS A 394 -16.57 3.39 16.19
N ALA A 395 -16.39 2.11 15.88
CA ALA A 395 -15.97 1.10 16.84
C ALA A 395 -14.97 0.14 16.18
N VAL A 396 -14.07 -0.44 16.98
CA VAL A 396 -13.17 -1.48 16.49
C VAL A 396 -13.64 -2.86 16.94
N SER A 397 -13.24 -3.85 16.18
CA SER A 397 -13.27 -5.26 16.54
C SER A 397 -11.83 -5.74 16.74
N TYR A 398 -11.60 -6.55 17.76
CA TYR A 398 -10.30 -7.19 17.98
C TYR A 398 -10.33 -8.62 17.51
N VAL A 399 -9.35 -8.99 16.67
CA VAL A 399 -9.10 -10.37 16.31
C VAL A 399 -7.85 -10.82 17.05
N PHE A 400 -8.06 -11.66 18.06
CA PHE A 400 -7.04 -12.04 19.01
C PHE A 400 -6.14 -13.15 18.46
N GLY A 401 -4.86 -13.03 18.79
CA GLY A 401 -3.84 -14.03 18.52
C GLY A 401 -2.94 -14.26 19.73
N SER A 402 -1.85 -14.99 19.53
CA SER A 402 -0.88 -15.32 20.59
C SER A 402 0.54 -14.93 20.20
N ASN A 403 1.36 -14.61 21.21
CA ASN A 403 2.79 -14.39 20.99
C ASN A 403 3.45 -15.69 20.52
N VAL A 404 4.38 -15.59 19.57
CA VAL A 404 5.13 -16.76 19.05
C VAL A 404 6.06 -17.32 20.11
N ASP A 405 6.61 -16.46 20.96
CA ASP A 405 7.49 -16.82 22.07
C ASP A 405 6.75 -16.61 23.40
N SER A 406 6.18 -17.70 23.92
CA SER A 406 5.36 -17.73 25.15
C SER A 406 6.14 -17.31 26.41
N ALA A 407 7.48 -17.34 26.38
CA ALA A 407 8.32 -16.90 27.49
C ALA A 407 8.43 -15.36 27.59
N THR A 408 7.98 -14.62 26.58
CA THR A 408 8.02 -13.15 26.56
C THR A 408 6.63 -12.51 26.64
N ARG A 409 6.29 -11.98 27.82
CA ARG A 409 5.16 -11.05 28.03
C ARG A 409 5.56 -9.64 27.56
N ASN A 410 5.74 -9.48 26.25
CA ASN A 410 6.11 -8.20 25.66
C ASN A 410 5.08 -7.81 24.60
N VAL A 411 4.48 -6.63 24.76
CA VAL A 411 3.53 -6.09 23.78
C VAL A 411 4.16 -5.95 22.39
N HIS A 412 5.47 -5.75 22.30
CA HIS A 412 6.23 -5.65 21.04
C HIS A 412 6.77 -6.98 20.49
N ALA A 413 6.39 -8.12 21.07
CA ALA A 413 6.76 -9.44 20.58
C ALA A 413 6.13 -9.76 19.22
N ASP A 414 6.76 -10.66 18.47
CA ASP A 414 6.16 -11.20 17.25
C ASP A 414 5.00 -12.14 17.66
N PHE A 415 3.92 -12.11 16.90
CA PHE A 415 2.66 -12.78 17.24
C PHE A 415 2.02 -13.41 16.00
N GLN A 416 1.09 -14.32 16.21
CA GLN A 416 0.28 -14.95 15.16
C GLN A 416 -1.19 -14.86 15.52
N VAL A 417 -2.06 -14.76 14.51
CA VAL A 417 -3.52 -14.77 14.71
C VAL A 417 -4.11 -16.00 14.04
N PRO A 418 -4.88 -16.84 14.74
CA PRO A 418 -5.51 -18.01 14.13
C PRO A 418 -6.43 -17.62 12.96
N LEU A 419 -6.38 -18.38 11.86
CA LEU A 419 -7.17 -18.06 10.66
C LEU A 419 -8.67 -18.17 10.94
N GLU A 420 -9.08 -19.10 11.80
CA GLU A 420 -10.46 -19.26 12.23
C GLU A 420 -11.04 -18.00 12.86
N SER A 421 -10.23 -17.24 13.61
CA SER A 421 -10.66 -15.98 14.25
C SER A 421 -10.85 -14.87 13.21
N VAL A 422 -10.00 -14.84 12.18
CA VAL A 422 -10.16 -13.94 11.03
C VAL A 422 -11.40 -14.34 10.22
N ILE A 423 -11.62 -15.63 9.99
CA ILE A 423 -12.80 -16.17 9.30
C ILE A 423 -14.08 -15.81 10.06
N GLU A 424 -14.10 -15.93 11.39
CA GLU A 424 -15.26 -15.57 12.22
C GLU A 424 -15.62 -14.09 12.07
N PHE A 425 -14.63 -13.19 12.12
CA PHE A 425 -14.83 -11.77 11.83
C PHE A 425 -15.40 -11.55 10.43
N VAL A 426 -14.77 -12.13 9.40
CA VAL A 426 -15.21 -12.01 8.00
C VAL A 426 -16.63 -12.56 7.81
N ASN A 427 -17.00 -13.65 8.48
CA ASN A 427 -18.33 -14.21 8.40
C ASN A 427 -19.38 -13.30 9.06
N ASP A 428 -19.07 -12.69 10.21
CA ASP A 428 -19.91 -11.63 10.83
C ASP A 428 -20.05 -10.42 9.91
N LEU A 429 -19.12 -10.21 8.97
CA LEU A 429 -19.25 -9.19 7.94
C LEU A 429 -20.42 -9.40 6.97
N GLY A 430 -21.07 -10.58 6.98
CA GLY A 430 -21.93 -11.00 5.88
C GLY A 430 -21.12 -11.36 4.63
N LEU A 431 -19.79 -11.37 4.75
CA LEU A 431 -18.86 -11.98 3.80
C LEU A 431 -18.73 -13.50 4.07
N SER A 432 -19.75 -14.07 4.74
CA SER A 432 -19.96 -15.51 4.97
C SER A 432 -20.17 -16.28 3.66
N ARG A 433 -20.55 -15.57 2.60
CA ARG A 433 -20.21 -16.00 1.24
C ARG A 433 -18.75 -15.66 1.00
N ALA A 434 -17.93 -16.69 0.89
CA ALA A 434 -16.75 -16.60 0.04
C ALA A 434 -17.15 -15.84 -1.23
N MET A 435 -16.62 -14.62 -1.41
CA MET A 435 -16.53 -14.06 -2.75
C MET A 435 -15.84 -15.14 -3.56
N SER A 436 -16.50 -15.55 -4.63
CA SER A 436 -16.25 -16.80 -5.35
C SER A 436 -14.78 -17.15 -5.30
N HIS A 437 -14.48 -18.26 -4.62
CA HIS A 437 -13.22 -18.94 -4.84
C HIS A 437 -13.02 -19.03 -6.33
N SER A 438 -11.76 -19.10 -6.74
CA SER A 438 -11.44 -19.74 -7.99
C SER A 438 -12.42 -20.90 -8.21
N HIS A 439 -13.34 -20.77 -9.18
CA HIS A 439 -14.40 -21.75 -9.38
C HIS A 439 -13.75 -22.92 -10.09
N ILE A 440 -13.01 -23.71 -9.33
CA ILE A 440 -12.31 -24.88 -9.82
C ILE A 440 -13.28 -26.04 -9.72
N HIS A 441 -13.73 -26.49 -10.88
CA HIS A 441 -14.58 -27.65 -10.97
C HIS A 441 -13.84 -28.90 -10.47
N ALA A 442 -14.55 -29.78 -9.75
CA ALA A 442 -13.95 -30.96 -9.11
C ALA A 442 -13.29 -31.95 -10.08
N SER A 443 -13.63 -31.88 -11.37
CA SER A 443 -13.01 -32.71 -12.42
C SER A 443 -11.78 -32.07 -13.09
N ALA A 444 -11.42 -30.84 -12.74
CA ALA A 444 -10.19 -30.23 -13.21
C ALA A 444 -8.98 -30.89 -12.55
N ILE A 445 -7.92 -31.11 -13.33
CA ILE A 445 -6.66 -31.68 -12.85
C ILE A 445 -5.64 -30.55 -12.77
N ILE A 446 -5.23 -30.19 -11.56
CA ILE A 446 -4.30 -29.09 -11.31
C ILE A 446 -3.08 -29.65 -10.57
N HIS A 447 -1.90 -29.39 -11.12
CA HIS A 447 -0.64 -29.77 -10.49
C HIS A 447 -0.50 -29.07 -9.12
N PRO A 448 -0.02 -29.75 -8.04
CA PRO A 448 0.02 -29.18 -6.68
C PRO A 448 0.90 -27.94 -6.52
N GLU A 449 1.90 -27.78 -7.39
CA GLU A 449 2.77 -26.59 -7.44
C GLU A 449 2.24 -25.45 -8.36
N ALA A 450 1.07 -25.61 -8.97
CA ALA A 450 0.47 -24.54 -9.77
C ALA A 450 0.07 -23.36 -8.86
N VAL A 451 0.30 -22.14 -9.33
CA VAL A 451 -0.04 -20.91 -8.59
C VAL A 451 -1.21 -20.24 -9.29
N LEU A 452 -2.39 -20.32 -8.68
CA LEU A 452 -3.61 -19.66 -9.17
C LEU A 452 -3.92 -18.46 -8.27
N ALA A 453 -4.06 -17.28 -8.87
CA ALA A 453 -4.43 -16.06 -8.16
C ALA A 453 -5.95 -15.99 -7.85
N GLU A 454 -6.38 -14.92 -7.20
CA GLU A 454 -7.78 -14.69 -6.84
C GLU A 454 -8.69 -14.58 -8.09
N GLY A 455 -9.93 -15.07 -8.01
CA GLY A 455 -10.91 -14.93 -9.10
C GLY A 455 -10.73 -15.90 -10.27
N VAL A 456 -9.75 -16.82 -10.20
CA VAL A 456 -9.47 -17.76 -11.29
C VAL A 456 -10.56 -18.83 -11.45
N ILE A 457 -11.35 -18.77 -12.52
CA ILE A 457 -12.38 -19.79 -12.79
C ILE A 457 -11.74 -20.93 -13.58
N VAL A 458 -11.94 -22.20 -13.17
CA VAL A 458 -11.46 -23.38 -13.89
C VAL A 458 -12.62 -24.35 -14.10
N ASP A 459 -13.11 -24.40 -15.33
CA ASP A 459 -14.26 -25.21 -15.74
C ASP A 459 -13.89 -26.72 -15.85
N PRO A 460 -14.88 -27.62 -15.99
CA PRO A 460 -14.67 -29.07 -15.96
C PRO A 460 -13.57 -29.60 -16.89
N TYR A 461 -12.80 -30.58 -16.41
CA TYR A 461 -11.81 -31.32 -17.21
C TYR A 461 -10.67 -30.49 -17.81
N ALA A 462 -10.47 -29.25 -17.35
CA ALA A 462 -9.24 -28.53 -17.62
C ALA A 462 -8.04 -29.22 -16.94
N VAL A 463 -6.86 -29.15 -17.57
CA VAL A 463 -5.62 -29.72 -17.07
C VAL A 463 -4.56 -28.61 -16.97
N ILE A 464 -4.06 -28.36 -15.76
CA ILE A 464 -3.10 -27.29 -15.49
C ILE A 464 -1.83 -27.89 -14.85
N GLY A 465 -0.68 -27.75 -15.53
CA GLY A 465 0.64 -28.14 -15.05
C GLY A 465 1.23 -27.16 -14.02
N LYS A 466 2.56 -27.18 -13.84
CA LYS A 466 3.32 -26.21 -13.02
C LYS A 466 3.29 -24.82 -13.65
N ALA A 467 2.15 -24.15 -13.58
CA ALA A 467 1.87 -22.88 -14.22
C ALA A 467 1.53 -21.78 -13.20
N VAL A 468 1.59 -20.52 -13.63
CA VAL A 468 1.18 -19.34 -12.87
C VAL A 468 0.02 -18.66 -13.58
N ILE A 469 -1.12 -18.51 -12.90
CA ILE A 469 -2.35 -17.95 -13.46
C ILE A 469 -2.74 -16.68 -12.69
N GLY A 470 -2.85 -15.56 -13.41
CA GLY A 470 -3.20 -14.23 -12.89
C GLY A 470 -4.66 -14.11 -12.46
N ARG A 471 -4.98 -13.01 -11.77
CA ARG A 471 -6.30 -12.77 -11.15
C ARG A 471 -7.42 -12.75 -12.17
N ASP A 472 -8.64 -13.08 -11.76
CA ASP A 472 -9.85 -12.94 -12.58
C ASP A 472 -9.74 -13.63 -13.97
N THR A 473 -8.88 -14.65 -14.07
CA THR A 473 -8.65 -15.40 -15.30
C THR A 473 -9.61 -16.57 -15.38
N ARG A 474 -10.20 -16.81 -16.54
CA ARG A 474 -11.10 -17.95 -16.76
C ARG A 474 -10.47 -18.98 -17.68
N ILE A 475 -10.35 -20.20 -17.19
CA ILE A 475 -9.91 -21.38 -17.90
C ILE A 475 -11.14 -22.25 -18.16
N HIS A 476 -11.59 -22.29 -19.41
CA HIS A 476 -12.78 -23.06 -19.80
C HIS A 476 -12.51 -24.57 -19.84
N ALA A 477 -13.57 -25.35 -20.04
CA ALA A 477 -13.51 -26.80 -20.03
C ALA A 477 -12.56 -27.37 -21.10
N HIS A 478 -11.87 -28.46 -20.77
CA HIS A 478 -10.94 -29.16 -21.69
C HIS A 478 -9.74 -28.34 -22.17
N VAL A 479 -9.42 -27.21 -21.52
CA VAL A 479 -8.17 -26.49 -21.76
C VAL A 479 -7.00 -27.28 -21.18
N VAL A 480 -5.87 -27.29 -21.89
CA VAL A 480 -4.61 -27.86 -21.41
C VAL A 480 -3.55 -26.77 -21.30
N ILE A 481 -3.02 -26.58 -20.10
CA ILE A 481 -1.92 -25.66 -19.78
C ILE A 481 -0.74 -26.49 -19.28
N ALA A 482 0.38 -26.47 -20.00
CA ALA A 482 1.58 -27.22 -19.64
C ALA A 482 2.43 -26.51 -18.57
N ASP A 483 3.51 -27.15 -18.15
CA ASP A 483 4.47 -26.61 -17.17
C ASP A 483 5.18 -25.36 -17.70
N GLY A 484 5.53 -24.41 -16.82
CA GLY A 484 6.27 -23.21 -17.19
C GLY A 484 5.44 -22.12 -17.88
N VAL A 485 4.13 -22.32 -18.02
CA VAL A 485 3.21 -21.31 -18.56
C VAL A 485 2.88 -20.25 -17.50
N ARG A 486 2.86 -18.98 -17.93
CA ARG A 486 2.54 -17.80 -17.11
C ARG A 486 1.45 -16.99 -17.81
N ILE A 487 0.30 -16.85 -17.16
CA ILE A 487 -0.87 -16.11 -17.68
C ILE A 487 -1.12 -14.89 -16.78
N GLY A 488 -1.26 -13.71 -17.37
CA GLY A 488 -1.58 -12.46 -16.68
C GLY A 488 -3.02 -12.38 -16.18
N ASP A 489 -3.36 -11.27 -15.52
CA ASP A 489 -4.70 -11.04 -14.94
C ASP A 489 -5.77 -10.84 -16.03
N GLY A 490 -7.02 -11.23 -15.77
CA GLY A 490 -8.17 -10.99 -16.63
C GLY A 490 -8.14 -11.72 -17.97
N VAL A 491 -7.37 -12.80 -18.09
CA VAL A 491 -7.29 -13.59 -19.34
C VAL A 491 -8.47 -14.55 -19.43
N GLU A 492 -8.99 -14.80 -20.63
CA GLU A 492 -9.99 -15.85 -20.86
C GLU A 492 -9.48 -16.86 -21.90
N VAL A 493 -9.40 -18.13 -21.50
CA VAL A 493 -8.92 -19.25 -22.34
C VAL A 493 -10.07 -20.19 -22.63
N PHE A 494 -10.50 -20.25 -23.88
CA PHE A 494 -11.69 -20.96 -24.33
C PHE A 494 -11.44 -22.45 -24.60
N PRO A 495 -12.51 -23.28 -24.66
CA PRO A 495 -12.40 -24.73 -24.68
C PRO A 495 -11.47 -25.34 -25.74
N GLY A 496 -10.73 -26.38 -25.35
CA GLY A 496 -9.87 -27.15 -26.25
C GLY A 496 -8.58 -26.44 -26.67
N ALA A 497 -8.29 -25.25 -26.15
CA ALA A 497 -6.99 -24.61 -26.33
C ALA A 497 -5.87 -25.42 -25.65
N PHE A 498 -4.69 -25.45 -26.28
CA PHE A 498 -3.49 -26.10 -25.76
C PHE A 498 -2.36 -25.09 -25.66
N ILE A 499 -1.87 -24.83 -24.43
CA ILE A 499 -0.82 -23.85 -24.16
C ILE A 499 0.42 -24.55 -23.62
N GLY A 500 1.56 -24.32 -24.26
CA GLY A 500 2.84 -24.99 -23.94
C GLY A 500 3.00 -26.32 -24.67
N LYS A 501 2.59 -26.39 -25.95
CA LYS A 501 2.81 -27.57 -26.78
C LYS A 501 4.30 -27.72 -27.12
N GLU A 502 4.83 -28.91 -26.90
CA GLU A 502 6.20 -29.23 -27.33
C GLU A 502 6.28 -29.32 -28.88
N PRO A 503 7.20 -28.59 -29.53
CA PRO A 503 7.46 -28.72 -30.96
C PRO A 503 8.22 -30.03 -31.21
N LYS A 504 7.48 -31.14 -31.28
CA LYS A 504 8.03 -32.47 -31.55
C LYS A 504 7.54 -33.01 -32.88
N GLY A 505 8.47 -33.47 -33.72
CA GLY A 505 8.18 -34.17 -34.97
C GLY A 505 8.21 -35.68 -34.81
N ALA A 506 7.52 -36.41 -35.71
CA ALA A 506 7.56 -37.87 -35.81
C ALA A 506 8.80 -38.38 -36.60
N GLY A 507 9.91 -37.64 -36.59
CA GLY A 507 11.14 -37.95 -37.35
C GLY A 507 11.20 -37.39 -38.78
N ALA A 508 10.16 -36.68 -39.24
CA ALA A 508 10.08 -36.10 -40.59
C ALA A 508 10.45 -34.60 -40.67
N LEU A 509 10.90 -33.99 -39.57
CA LEU A 509 11.27 -32.58 -39.58
C LEU A 509 12.66 -32.40 -40.19
N ALA A 510 12.77 -31.46 -41.13
CA ALA A 510 14.05 -31.05 -41.70
C ALA A 510 14.96 -30.32 -40.68
N ARG A 511 14.37 -29.77 -39.61
CA ARG A 511 15.09 -29.11 -38.51
C ARG A 511 14.75 -29.74 -37.15
N THR A 512 15.72 -29.73 -36.25
CA THR A 512 15.49 -30.02 -34.82
C THR A 512 15.02 -28.72 -34.14
N PRO A 513 13.83 -28.68 -33.52
CA PRO A 513 13.38 -27.48 -32.82
C PRO A 513 14.18 -27.23 -31.54
N GLU A 514 14.69 -26.01 -31.40
CA GLU A 514 15.27 -25.48 -30.16
C GLU A 514 14.28 -24.48 -29.55
N PHE A 515 14.02 -24.60 -28.25
CA PHE A 515 13.04 -23.78 -27.54
C PHE A 515 13.26 -23.86 -26.02
N ASP A 516 12.89 -22.78 -25.34
CA ASP A 516 12.78 -22.76 -23.88
C ASP A 516 11.37 -23.16 -23.44
N ARG A 517 11.25 -23.88 -22.31
CA ARG A 517 9.96 -24.35 -21.77
C ARG A 517 9.21 -23.26 -20.99
N PHE A 518 8.75 -22.23 -21.69
CA PHE A 518 7.85 -21.23 -21.13
C PHE A 518 6.79 -20.79 -22.15
N VAL A 519 5.68 -20.25 -21.66
CA VAL A 519 4.76 -19.41 -22.45
C VAL A 519 4.35 -18.24 -21.57
N GLU A 520 4.38 -17.02 -22.09
CA GLU A 520 3.93 -15.82 -21.36
C GLU A 520 2.76 -15.17 -22.08
N ILE A 521 1.65 -14.95 -21.37
CA ILE A 521 0.45 -14.30 -21.90
C ILE A 521 0.14 -13.07 -21.05
N GLY A 522 0.12 -11.90 -21.67
CA GLY A 522 -0.19 -10.63 -21.01
C GLY A 522 -1.66 -10.51 -20.60
N SER A 523 -1.91 -9.68 -19.58
CA SER A 523 -3.24 -9.47 -18.99
C SER A 523 -4.31 -9.02 -20.00
N ASN A 524 -5.58 -9.29 -19.68
CA ASN A 524 -6.78 -8.93 -20.44
C ASN A 524 -6.78 -9.47 -21.89
N SER A 525 -6.06 -10.56 -22.13
CA SER A 525 -6.00 -11.23 -23.43
C SER A 525 -7.03 -12.33 -23.53
N SER A 526 -7.39 -12.72 -24.75
CA SER A 526 -8.36 -13.79 -25.01
C SER A 526 -7.74 -14.83 -25.92
N ILE A 527 -7.83 -16.11 -25.53
CA ILE A 527 -7.31 -17.25 -26.28
C ILE A 527 -8.50 -18.10 -26.71
N GLY A 528 -8.80 -18.08 -28.01
CA GLY A 528 -9.96 -18.71 -28.60
C GLY A 528 -9.93 -20.25 -28.56
N PRO A 529 -11.09 -20.91 -28.78
CA PRO A 529 -11.20 -22.35 -28.79
C PRO A 529 -10.20 -23.00 -29.74
N HIS A 530 -9.64 -24.14 -29.32
CA HIS A 530 -8.70 -24.92 -30.12
C HIS A 530 -7.42 -24.20 -30.58
N ALA A 531 -7.12 -23.02 -30.03
CA ALA A 531 -5.85 -22.37 -30.28
C ALA A 531 -4.69 -23.19 -29.70
N VAL A 532 -3.55 -23.23 -30.41
CA VAL A 532 -2.37 -24.00 -30.00
C VAL A 532 -1.17 -23.06 -29.89
N LEU A 533 -0.68 -22.88 -28.67
CA LEU A 533 0.52 -22.12 -28.37
C LEU A 533 1.65 -23.09 -28.02
N TYR A 534 2.73 -23.07 -28.79
CA TYR A 534 3.92 -23.86 -28.51
C TYR A 534 4.73 -23.20 -27.39
N TYR A 535 5.67 -23.95 -26.82
CA TYR A 535 6.68 -23.37 -25.92
C TYR A 535 7.52 -22.29 -26.62
N ASP A 536 8.13 -21.41 -25.82
CA ASP A 536 8.91 -20.25 -26.25
C ASP A 536 8.06 -19.21 -27.00
N VAL A 537 6.89 -18.90 -26.45
CA VAL A 537 5.96 -17.92 -27.02
C VAL A 537 5.66 -16.81 -26.01
N ARG A 538 5.69 -15.56 -26.47
CA ARG A 538 5.27 -14.39 -25.70
C ARG A 538 4.13 -13.66 -26.40
N ILE A 539 3.04 -13.43 -25.67
CA ILE A 539 1.87 -12.67 -26.12
C ILE A 539 1.70 -11.46 -25.21
N GLY A 540 1.59 -10.26 -25.78
CA GLY A 540 1.37 -9.01 -25.05
C GLY A 540 -0.02 -8.92 -24.40
N ARG A 541 -0.28 -7.79 -23.73
CA ARG A 541 -1.58 -7.54 -23.05
C ARG A 541 -2.66 -7.08 -24.03
N ASN A 542 -3.92 -7.30 -23.67
CA ASN A 542 -5.10 -6.91 -24.45
C ASN A 542 -5.06 -7.48 -25.89
N THR A 543 -4.51 -8.68 -26.05
CA THR A 543 -4.35 -9.31 -27.37
C THR A 543 -5.34 -10.45 -27.54
N LEU A 544 -5.95 -10.53 -28.71
CA LEU A 544 -6.85 -11.62 -29.09
C LEU A 544 -6.10 -12.64 -29.93
N ILE A 545 -6.09 -13.89 -29.48
CA ILE A 545 -5.73 -15.07 -30.28
C ILE A 545 -7.02 -15.79 -30.63
N GLY A 546 -7.37 -15.84 -31.90
CA GLY A 546 -8.64 -16.34 -32.41
C GLY A 546 -8.68 -17.87 -32.48
N ASP A 547 -9.89 -18.36 -32.73
CA ASP A 547 -10.23 -19.77 -32.76
C ASP A 547 -9.34 -20.55 -33.74
N GLY A 548 -8.78 -21.67 -33.28
CA GLY A 548 -7.92 -22.53 -34.08
C GLY A 548 -6.60 -21.92 -34.55
N ALA A 549 -6.21 -20.75 -34.05
CA ALA A 549 -4.90 -20.17 -34.35
C ALA A 549 -3.75 -21.04 -33.81
N SER A 550 -2.62 -21.06 -34.50
CA SER A 550 -1.44 -21.86 -34.13
C SER A 550 -0.20 -20.99 -34.12
N ILE A 551 0.47 -20.88 -32.97
CA ILE A 551 1.64 -20.03 -32.78
C ILE A 551 2.81 -20.90 -32.32
N ARG A 552 3.80 -21.04 -33.20
CA ARG A 552 4.99 -21.86 -32.99
C ARG A 552 6.03 -21.22 -32.10
N GLU A 553 7.05 -21.99 -31.75
CA GLU A 553 8.13 -21.56 -30.85
C GLU A 553 8.91 -20.33 -31.35
N GLN A 554 9.54 -19.62 -30.40
CA GLN A 554 10.30 -18.38 -30.59
C GLN A 554 9.47 -17.19 -31.10
N CYS A 555 8.13 -17.28 -31.03
CA CYS A 555 7.27 -16.20 -31.51
C CYS A 555 6.99 -15.14 -30.43
N CYS A 556 6.94 -13.88 -30.87
CA CYS A 556 6.54 -12.74 -30.06
C CYS A 556 5.36 -12.02 -30.71
N VAL A 557 4.30 -11.78 -29.96
CA VAL A 557 3.16 -10.96 -30.36
C VAL A 557 3.03 -9.79 -29.39
N GLY A 558 2.99 -8.57 -29.92
CA GLY A 558 2.86 -7.34 -29.15
C GLY A 558 1.52 -7.17 -28.43
N ASN A 559 1.32 -5.97 -27.90
CA ASN A 559 0.13 -5.56 -27.16
C ASN A 559 -0.97 -5.08 -28.11
N PHE A 560 -2.23 -5.26 -27.70
CA PHE A 560 -3.40 -4.78 -28.44
C PHE A 560 -3.51 -5.38 -29.85
N CYS A 561 -3.00 -6.59 -30.05
CA CYS A 561 -3.01 -7.26 -31.34
C CYS A 561 -4.27 -8.11 -31.53
N VAL A 562 -4.58 -8.39 -32.80
CA VAL A 562 -5.59 -9.39 -33.18
C VAL A 562 -4.92 -10.40 -34.08
N ILE A 563 -4.75 -11.63 -33.60
CA ILE A 563 -4.37 -12.79 -34.39
C ILE A 563 -5.65 -13.58 -34.59
N SER A 564 -6.29 -13.46 -35.74
CA SER A 564 -7.66 -13.94 -35.96
C SER A 564 -7.72 -15.45 -36.19
N ARG A 565 -8.90 -15.95 -36.58
CA ARG A 565 -9.18 -17.40 -36.62
C ARG A 565 -8.32 -18.13 -37.65
N TYR A 566 -7.83 -19.30 -37.29
CA TYR A 566 -7.00 -20.15 -38.15
C TYR A 566 -5.75 -19.47 -38.72
N VAL A 567 -5.27 -18.40 -38.08
CA VAL A 567 -3.97 -17.81 -38.41
C VAL A 567 -2.87 -18.74 -37.90
N THR A 568 -1.86 -18.96 -38.73
CA THR A 568 -0.67 -19.72 -38.35
C THR A 568 0.54 -18.81 -38.31
N LEU A 569 1.18 -18.70 -37.16
CA LEU A 569 2.49 -18.08 -37.00
C LEU A 569 3.53 -19.19 -36.88
N ASN A 570 4.41 -19.31 -37.88
CA ASN A 570 5.54 -20.22 -37.84
C ASN A 570 6.67 -19.68 -36.96
N TYR A 571 7.64 -20.55 -36.68
CA TYR A 571 8.71 -20.31 -35.70
C TYR A 571 9.46 -18.99 -35.90
N ASN A 572 9.85 -18.36 -34.79
CA ASN A 572 10.61 -17.10 -34.78
C ASN A 572 9.92 -15.97 -35.59
N ALA A 573 8.58 -15.90 -35.60
CA ALA A 573 7.85 -14.75 -36.13
C ALA A 573 7.64 -13.68 -35.05
N HIS A 574 7.85 -12.40 -35.39
CA HIS A 574 7.69 -11.29 -34.44
C HIS A 574 6.67 -10.30 -34.98
N ILE A 575 5.65 -10.00 -34.17
CA ILE A 575 4.53 -9.12 -34.49
C ILE A 575 4.52 -7.94 -33.52
N GLY A 576 4.58 -6.72 -34.05
CA GLY A 576 4.55 -5.47 -33.27
C GLY A 576 3.17 -5.18 -32.66
N ASP A 577 3.09 -4.07 -31.91
CA ASP A 577 1.89 -3.64 -31.19
C ASP A 577 0.78 -3.16 -32.14
N ARG A 578 -0.49 -3.31 -31.72
CA ARG A 578 -1.70 -2.84 -32.44
C ARG A 578 -1.86 -3.42 -33.86
N THR A 579 -1.16 -4.51 -34.16
CA THR A 579 -1.21 -5.19 -35.45
C THR A 579 -2.36 -6.19 -35.51
N LYS A 580 -3.03 -6.26 -36.66
CA LYS A 580 -4.16 -7.15 -36.91
C LYS A 580 -3.85 -8.08 -38.07
N ILE A 581 -3.95 -9.38 -37.83
CA ILE A 581 -3.74 -10.45 -38.81
C ILE A 581 -5.03 -11.25 -38.89
N MET A 582 -5.70 -11.18 -40.03
CA MET A 582 -7.06 -11.69 -40.21
C MET A 582 -7.07 -13.14 -40.69
N ASP A 583 -8.28 -13.73 -40.64
CA ASP A 583 -8.54 -15.16 -40.78
C ASP A 583 -7.78 -15.89 -41.91
N ASN A 584 -7.38 -17.13 -41.62
CA ASN A 584 -6.72 -18.07 -42.55
C ASN A 584 -5.40 -17.55 -43.14
N THR A 585 -4.75 -16.60 -42.48
CA THR A 585 -3.45 -16.05 -42.90
C THR A 585 -2.30 -16.92 -42.43
N HIS A 586 -1.34 -17.16 -43.32
CA HIS A 586 -0.11 -17.87 -43.03
C HIS A 586 1.07 -16.90 -42.91
N ILE A 587 1.64 -16.81 -41.71
CA ILE A 587 2.90 -16.10 -41.46
C ILE A 587 4.02 -17.12 -41.31
N THR A 588 4.94 -17.11 -42.26
CA THR A 588 6.10 -18.00 -42.30
C THR A 588 7.11 -17.72 -41.18
N GLY A 589 8.06 -18.65 -41.00
CA GLY A 589 9.10 -18.52 -40.00
C GLY A 589 10.10 -17.41 -40.33
N ASN A 590 10.70 -16.80 -39.30
CA ASN A 590 11.60 -15.63 -39.40
C ASN A 590 10.94 -14.35 -39.93
N CYS A 591 9.61 -14.29 -40.06
CA CYS A 591 8.90 -13.07 -40.47
C CYS A 591 9.01 -11.98 -39.38
N ARG A 592 9.07 -10.72 -39.80
CA ARG A 592 9.04 -9.54 -38.92
C ARG A 592 7.91 -8.63 -39.35
N ILE A 593 6.95 -8.36 -38.48
CA ILE A 593 5.83 -7.48 -38.74
C ILE A 593 5.85 -6.36 -37.70
N GLY A 594 5.84 -5.11 -38.16
CA GLY A 594 5.88 -3.90 -37.36
C GLY A 594 4.60 -3.62 -36.59
N ASN A 595 4.50 -2.40 -36.09
CA ASN A 595 3.35 -1.88 -35.34
C ASN A 595 2.26 -1.36 -36.29
N ASP A 596 1.01 -1.36 -35.83
CA ASP A 596 -0.12 -0.77 -36.56
C ASP A 596 -0.32 -1.35 -37.98
N VAL A 597 0.14 -2.58 -38.23
CA VAL A 597 0.01 -3.25 -39.52
C VAL A 597 -1.37 -3.90 -39.63
N PHE A 598 -1.96 -3.85 -40.83
CA PHE A 598 -3.17 -4.61 -41.14
C PHE A 598 -2.89 -5.67 -42.22
N VAL A 599 -2.98 -6.94 -41.83
CA VAL A 599 -2.89 -8.09 -42.73
C VAL A 599 -4.28 -8.69 -42.88
N SER A 600 -4.87 -8.56 -44.07
CA SER A 600 -6.22 -9.04 -44.37
C SER A 600 -6.29 -10.57 -44.43
N ILE A 601 -7.46 -11.11 -44.77
CA ILE A 601 -7.72 -12.55 -44.80
C ILE A 601 -6.95 -13.24 -45.94
N ASN A 602 -6.63 -14.52 -45.76
CA ASN A 602 -5.98 -15.37 -46.77
C ASN A 602 -4.63 -14.82 -47.29
N VAL A 603 -3.89 -14.04 -46.49
CA VAL A 603 -2.53 -13.62 -46.87
C VAL A 603 -1.56 -14.76 -46.62
N GLY A 604 -0.60 -14.96 -47.52
CA GLY A 604 0.47 -15.95 -47.38
C GLY A 604 1.84 -15.31 -47.48
N THR A 605 2.70 -15.56 -46.49
CA THR A 605 4.13 -15.25 -46.59
C THR A 605 4.95 -16.53 -46.75
N THR A 606 6.09 -16.43 -47.43
CA THR A 606 6.99 -17.56 -47.71
C THR A 606 8.42 -17.19 -47.32
N ASN A 607 9.26 -18.17 -47.01
CA ASN A 607 10.63 -17.94 -46.54
C ASN A 607 11.70 -18.80 -47.23
N ASP A 608 11.33 -19.56 -48.25
CA ASP A 608 12.23 -20.42 -49.00
C ASP A 608 11.88 -20.41 -50.51
N ASN A 609 12.87 -20.13 -51.36
CA ASN A 609 12.76 -20.17 -52.82
C ASN A 609 13.28 -21.50 -53.42
N VAL A 610 13.95 -22.34 -52.62
CA VAL A 610 14.65 -23.57 -53.04
C VAL A 610 13.85 -24.80 -52.61
N ILE A 611 12.60 -24.88 -53.08
CA ILE A 611 11.58 -25.91 -52.73
C ILE A 611 12.08 -27.38 -52.86
N LYS A 612 13.19 -27.65 -53.55
CA LYS A 612 13.72 -29.00 -53.85
C LYS A 612 15.03 -29.40 -53.15
N GLY A 613 15.61 -28.59 -52.25
CA GLY A 613 17.00 -28.76 -51.79
C GLY A 613 17.24 -29.26 -50.35
N GLY A 614 16.20 -29.40 -49.52
CA GLY A 614 16.38 -29.41 -48.07
C GLY A 614 16.44 -28.00 -47.49
N TYR A 615 16.52 -27.83 -46.16
CA TYR A 615 16.63 -26.51 -45.51
C TYR A 615 17.93 -25.83 -46.00
N ALA A 616 17.81 -24.85 -46.91
CA ALA A 616 18.95 -24.12 -47.46
C ALA A 616 19.51 -23.09 -46.46
N ASP A 617 20.74 -22.62 -46.67
CA ASP A 617 21.43 -21.61 -45.83
C ASP A 617 20.77 -20.21 -45.82
N HIS A 618 19.67 -20.01 -46.57
CA HIS A 618 19.06 -18.70 -46.82
C HIS A 618 17.53 -18.68 -46.59
N ILE A 619 17.09 -19.02 -45.37
CA ILE A 619 15.68 -18.92 -44.97
C ILE A 619 15.39 -17.55 -44.38
N ALA A 620 14.79 -16.68 -45.18
CA ALA A 620 14.46 -15.31 -44.81
C ALA A 620 12.95 -15.08 -44.91
N GLY A 621 12.31 -14.85 -43.76
CA GLY A 621 10.92 -14.38 -43.73
C GLY A 621 10.83 -12.93 -44.20
N PRO A 622 9.68 -12.48 -44.72
CA PRO A 622 9.49 -11.08 -45.09
C PRO A 622 9.57 -10.13 -43.89
N VAL A 623 9.87 -8.86 -44.18
CA VAL A 623 9.77 -7.76 -43.23
C VAL A 623 8.62 -6.87 -43.66
N ILE A 624 7.63 -6.67 -42.81
CA ILE A 624 6.49 -5.78 -43.04
C ILE A 624 6.61 -4.66 -42.02
N GLU A 625 6.93 -3.45 -42.48
CA GLU A 625 7.19 -2.30 -41.62
C GLU A 625 5.90 -1.63 -41.11
N ASP A 626 6.06 -0.70 -40.17
CA ASP A 626 4.99 -0.07 -39.42
C ASP A 626 3.91 0.57 -40.33
N GLY A 627 2.64 0.36 -39.97
CA GLY A 627 1.50 0.94 -40.65
C GLY A 627 1.21 0.39 -42.05
N ALA A 628 1.96 -0.61 -42.54
CA ALA A 628 1.70 -1.23 -43.83
C ALA A 628 0.36 -1.98 -43.85
N THR A 629 -0.23 -2.12 -45.03
CA THR A 629 -1.49 -2.83 -45.25
C THR A 629 -1.36 -3.87 -46.35
N LEU A 630 -1.70 -5.11 -46.05
CA LEU A 630 -1.77 -6.21 -47.01
C LEU A 630 -3.23 -6.59 -47.19
N ALA A 631 -3.79 -6.34 -48.38
CA ALA A 631 -5.18 -6.68 -48.68
C ALA A 631 -5.38 -8.20 -48.86
N VAL A 632 -6.64 -8.61 -49.03
CA VAL A 632 -7.03 -10.03 -49.11
C VAL A 632 -6.23 -10.80 -50.16
N GLY A 633 -5.78 -12.01 -49.82
CA GLY A 633 -5.18 -12.94 -50.79
C GLY A 633 -3.78 -12.56 -51.28
N VAL A 634 -3.08 -11.64 -50.61
CA VAL A 634 -1.70 -11.27 -50.96
C VAL A 634 -0.73 -12.42 -50.71
N SER A 635 0.20 -12.64 -51.64
CA SER A 635 1.32 -13.57 -51.48
C SER A 635 2.64 -12.80 -51.46
N VAL A 636 3.45 -13.00 -50.42
CA VAL A 636 4.76 -12.33 -50.24
C VAL A 636 5.89 -13.35 -50.34
N LEU A 637 6.83 -13.10 -51.27
CA LEU A 637 8.00 -13.96 -51.49
C LEU A 637 9.07 -13.80 -50.38
N PRO A 638 10.01 -14.76 -50.26
CA PRO A 638 11.04 -14.75 -49.23
C PRO A 638 11.92 -13.50 -49.25
N GLY A 639 12.26 -13.00 -48.06
CA GLY A 639 13.18 -11.87 -47.86
C GLY A 639 12.68 -10.50 -48.30
N VAL A 640 11.45 -10.38 -48.81
CA VAL A 640 10.88 -9.11 -49.28
C VAL A 640 10.61 -8.16 -48.10
N VAL A 641 10.92 -6.88 -48.29
CA VAL A 641 10.56 -5.79 -47.39
C VAL A 641 9.34 -5.03 -47.92
N VAL A 642 8.27 -4.95 -47.13
CA VAL A 642 7.11 -4.07 -47.38
C VAL A 642 7.27 -2.84 -46.51
N GLY A 643 7.62 -1.71 -47.13
CA GLY A 643 7.96 -0.48 -46.44
C GLY A 643 6.81 0.16 -45.65
N ALA A 644 7.16 1.02 -44.71
CA ALA A 644 6.20 1.63 -43.79
C ALA A 644 5.05 2.34 -44.53
N HIS A 645 3.82 2.18 -44.04
CA HIS A 645 2.60 2.76 -44.63
C HIS A 645 2.32 2.35 -46.10
N ALA A 646 3.02 1.36 -46.65
CA ALA A 646 2.73 0.85 -47.99
C ALA A 646 1.42 0.06 -48.02
N MET A 647 0.73 0.05 -49.17
CA MET A 647 -0.49 -0.72 -49.39
C MET A 647 -0.32 -1.74 -50.51
N VAL A 648 -0.47 -3.02 -50.19
CA VAL A 648 -0.47 -4.11 -51.16
C VAL A 648 -1.92 -4.46 -51.50
N GLY A 649 -2.31 -4.27 -52.76
CA GLY A 649 -3.65 -4.53 -53.27
C GLY A 649 -4.03 -6.01 -53.25
N ALA A 650 -5.34 -6.27 -53.29
CA ALA A 650 -5.90 -7.61 -53.18
C ALA A 650 -5.34 -8.57 -54.25
N GLY A 651 -5.03 -9.80 -53.84
CA GLY A 651 -4.53 -10.86 -54.72
C GLY A 651 -3.13 -10.65 -55.30
N ALA A 652 -2.38 -9.65 -54.83
CA ALA A 652 -1.08 -9.32 -55.42
C ALA A 652 0.00 -10.34 -55.05
N LEU A 653 0.93 -10.60 -55.98
CA LEU A 653 2.14 -11.39 -55.77
C LEU A 653 3.35 -10.47 -55.60
N VAL A 654 3.79 -10.27 -54.36
CA VAL A 654 4.91 -9.37 -54.03
C VAL A 654 6.22 -10.12 -54.19
N THR A 655 6.96 -9.79 -55.25
CA THR A 655 8.22 -10.47 -55.64
C THR A 655 9.48 -9.65 -55.38
N ARG A 656 9.32 -8.38 -54.97
CA ARG A 656 10.38 -7.40 -54.73
C ARG A 656 9.94 -6.46 -53.61
N ASP A 657 10.90 -5.77 -53.01
CA ASP A 657 10.64 -4.77 -51.98
C ASP A 657 9.64 -3.72 -52.46
N VAL A 658 8.80 -3.28 -51.53
CA VAL A 658 7.78 -2.25 -51.73
C VAL A 658 8.22 -1.00 -50.98
N GLU A 659 8.40 0.11 -51.69
CA GLU A 659 8.78 1.38 -51.08
C GLU A 659 7.71 1.90 -50.12
N ALA A 660 8.15 2.57 -49.06
CA ALA A 660 7.27 3.16 -48.05
C ALA A 660 6.23 4.11 -48.66
N GLY A 661 4.99 4.06 -48.15
CA GLY A 661 3.86 4.90 -48.59
C GLY A 661 3.34 4.61 -50.00
N THR A 662 3.91 3.64 -50.72
CA THR A 662 3.45 3.30 -52.07
C THR A 662 2.29 2.31 -52.06
N THR A 663 1.48 2.33 -53.13
CA THR A 663 0.48 1.28 -53.36
C THR A 663 0.94 0.38 -54.50
N VAL A 664 1.00 -0.94 -54.29
CA VAL A 664 1.34 -1.92 -55.33
C VAL A 664 0.20 -2.90 -55.57
N MET A 665 0.04 -3.40 -56.80
CA MET A 665 -1.02 -4.35 -57.16
C MET A 665 -0.62 -5.23 -58.36
N GLY A 666 -1.28 -6.40 -58.50
CA GLY A 666 -1.11 -7.31 -59.64
C GLY A 666 -0.19 -8.51 -59.39
N ILE A 667 0.00 -9.32 -60.43
CA ILE A 667 0.83 -10.54 -60.42
C ILE A 667 1.82 -10.46 -61.60
N PRO A 668 3.12 -10.18 -61.37
CA PRO A 668 3.69 -9.71 -60.10
C PRO A 668 3.23 -8.29 -59.75
N ALA A 669 3.30 -7.94 -58.46
CA ALA A 669 2.90 -6.64 -57.94
C ALA A 669 3.76 -5.52 -58.53
N LYS A 670 3.12 -4.44 -58.98
CA LYS A 670 3.77 -3.22 -59.50
C LYS A 670 3.17 -1.97 -58.87
N PRO A 671 3.92 -0.86 -58.74
CA PRO A 671 3.39 0.42 -58.27
C PRO A 671 2.16 0.84 -59.07
N ARG A 672 1.09 1.19 -58.36
CA ARG A 672 -0.10 1.80 -58.95
C ARG A 672 0.24 3.25 -59.31
N PRO A 673 0.03 3.69 -60.56
CA PRO A 673 0.16 5.11 -60.91
C PRO A 673 -0.74 5.95 -60.01
N ALA A 674 -0.25 7.10 -59.56
CA ALA A 674 -1.07 8.04 -58.79
C ALA A 674 -2.35 8.36 -59.59
N VAL A 675 -3.51 8.09 -58.99
CA VAL A 675 -4.77 8.54 -59.57
C VAL A 675 -4.78 10.07 -59.44
N PRO A 676 -4.91 10.84 -60.54
CA PRO A 676 -5.01 12.29 -60.46
C PRO A 676 -6.15 12.67 -59.51
N LYS A 677 -5.94 13.69 -58.68
CA LYS A 677 -6.91 14.14 -57.66
C LYS A 677 -8.30 14.49 -58.23
N ASP A 678 -8.43 14.65 -59.55
CA ASP A 678 -9.66 15.01 -60.25
C ASP A 678 -10.38 13.83 -60.94
N ALA A 679 -9.95 12.59 -60.72
CA ALA A 679 -10.65 11.44 -61.28
C ALA A 679 -11.93 11.12 -60.50
N THR A 680 -13.07 11.66 -60.95
CA THR A 680 -14.41 11.21 -60.54
C THR A 680 -14.50 9.68 -60.58
N PRO A 681 -15.07 9.01 -59.55
CA PRO A 681 -15.20 7.57 -59.56
C PRO A 681 -16.15 7.16 -60.68
N ARG A 682 -15.63 6.56 -61.75
CA ARG A 682 -16.45 5.81 -62.69
C ARG A 682 -16.87 4.53 -62.01
N ILE A 683 -18.10 4.50 -61.49
CA ILE A 683 -18.82 3.26 -61.27
C ILE A 683 -19.07 2.69 -62.68
N GLN A 684 -18.27 1.72 -63.10
CA GLN A 684 -18.60 0.87 -64.24
C GLN A 684 -19.17 -0.44 -63.70
N GLN A 685 -20.28 -0.82 -64.34
CA GLN A 685 -21.29 -1.83 -63.99
C GLN A 685 -20.73 -3.24 -63.81
#